data_AF-A0A4R3KCG4-F1
#
_entry.id   AF-A0A4R3KCG4-F1
#
_cell.length_a   1.000
_cell.length_b   1.000
_cell.length_c   1.000
_cell.angle_alpha   90.00
_cell.angle_beta   90.00
_cell.angle_gamma   90.00
#
_symmetry.space_group_name_H-M   'P 1'
#
loop_
_entity.id
_entity.type
_entity.pdbx_description
1 polymer ?
#
loop_
_entity_poly.entity_id
_entity_poly.type
_entity_poly.pdbx_seq_one_letter_code
_entity_poly.pdbx_strand_id
1 'polypeptide(L)'
;MKKWCKAILYIVGIGLFLSTGAGLSLEVQAEEYEDRPVTGVDEEGNVYEVESEAGVVEEGFSTFSTATEQVVNFNTKGNAKTDYKADTGDTGYTNGAYGADAAYLGTSNGQVKFLLSGVIGSVPQGDVQVINKASAKSISYYTVSGGVLKHRITTDLRYNEYASNLNCGTAPSYLKEGGQYYSYDGHYFYASDKYGAMLTDYINNNRNNSINPNTPYYNYYQYLPMRSTSSYSSSTMDTLIAGKTTSTSKMRGIGSSLTSSQNTYGVNALLTAGIAANESAWGNSNYAMQKNNLFGLNAGDSNPDDSYAYSSVSVCIKAFTETYMSKTYLNPNDGIYWGGFLGNKGSGINVKYASDPYWGEKAASMVWLLDAAGGNKDQYAYSIGIKDTFAGSHQNLLVKAGSSASSATMYSTGTQCNTSFLLLDNTAQNGFYKIASDGVLNSARTGINKDAGTYNFSSMYGYIAANSIVIVNTGRTPTGVDKFRDVNAGGWYYSYVKTVYERGIMTGMDTYTFGPAVSLSRAHFATILYRMQGSPSVSYKAVFPDVPNGYFFTSPVLWAYNNKVITGYESGKFGPSEVITREQMALMMYRYAKFCGLNTQNSANLNSYPDAGKVSDFSREAMSWAVGTGLIQGDQGTLNPQGSASRAHCATIITRFIEKYDL
;
A
#
# COMPACT_ATOMS: atom_id res chain seq x y z
N MET A 1 4.11 -9.12 65.35
CA MET A 1 3.21 -7.94 65.48
C MET A 1 3.92 -6.71 64.93
N LYS A 2 3.28 -6.01 63.97
CA LYS A 2 3.55 -4.65 63.42
C LYS A 2 4.83 -4.50 62.55
N LYS A 3 4.68 -4.50 61.21
CA LYS A 3 4.37 -3.38 60.25
C LYS A 3 5.65 -2.63 59.83
N TRP A 4 6.28 -2.96 58.70
CA TRP A 4 6.10 -2.50 57.30
C TRP A 4 6.73 -1.14 56.94
N CYS A 5 7.60 -1.21 55.91
CA CYS A 5 7.95 -0.21 54.87
C CYS A 5 8.83 1.01 55.21
N LYS A 6 10.02 1.13 54.58
CA LYS A 6 10.25 1.84 53.29
C LYS A 6 11.75 2.00 52.95
N ALA A 7 12.01 1.92 51.63
CA ALA A 7 13.01 2.64 50.83
C ALA A 7 14.51 2.52 51.21
N ILE A 8 15.28 1.89 50.32
CA ILE A 8 16.71 2.19 50.17
C ILE A 8 17.02 2.44 48.69
N LEU A 9 17.38 3.71 48.43
CA LEU A 9 18.19 4.18 47.33
C LEU A 9 19.57 3.48 47.39
N TYR A 10 20.07 2.94 46.28
CA TYR A 10 21.51 2.76 46.11
C TYR A 10 21.91 3.21 44.70
N ILE A 11 22.64 4.32 44.65
CA ILE A 11 23.60 4.61 43.59
C ILE A 11 24.96 4.78 44.26
N VAL A 12 25.99 4.25 43.59
CA VAL A 12 27.38 4.71 43.46
C VAL A 12 28.37 3.59 43.76
N GLY A 13 29.14 3.21 42.75
CA GLY A 13 30.28 2.30 42.95
C GLY A 13 31.08 1.87 41.72
N ILE A 14 31.50 2.82 40.86
CA ILE A 14 32.82 2.85 40.16
C ILE A 14 33.17 1.75 39.14
N GLY A 15 33.57 2.19 37.93
CA GLY A 15 34.43 1.43 37.03
C GLY A 15 34.64 2.11 35.68
N LEU A 16 35.61 3.02 35.58
CA LEU A 16 36.09 3.58 34.31
C LEU A 16 36.66 2.46 33.42
N PHE A 17 36.19 2.36 32.18
CA PHE A 17 36.98 1.89 31.04
C PHE A 17 36.63 2.71 29.79
N LEU A 18 37.65 3.28 29.16
CA LEU A 18 37.63 3.88 27.83
C LEU A 18 37.45 2.77 26.78
N SER A 19 36.48 2.91 25.86
CA SER A 19 36.68 2.81 24.41
C SER A 19 35.36 2.60 23.64
N THR A 20 35.33 3.21 22.44
CA THR A 20 34.39 3.03 21.33
C THR A 20 32.94 3.49 21.53
N GLY A 21 32.57 4.53 20.77
CA GLY A 21 31.18 4.92 20.57
C GLY A 21 30.43 3.83 19.82
N ALA A 22 29.79 2.94 20.56
CA ALA A 22 28.63 2.21 20.07
C ALA A 22 27.42 3.12 20.34
N GLY A 23 26.85 3.69 19.27
CA GLY A 23 25.52 4.29 19.37
C GLY A 23 24.56 3.19 19.81
N LEU A 24 23.95 3.37 20.98
CA LEU A 24 22.79 2.60 21.42
C LEU A 24 21.66 2.86 20.41
N SER A 25 21.48 1.96 19.44
CA SER A 25 20.22 1.88 18.72
C SER A 25 19.19 1.33 19.70
N LEU A 26 18.19 2.12 20.07
CA LEU A 26 16.96 1.56 20.64
C LEU A 26 16.40 0.58 19.61
N GLU A 27 16.35 -0.71 19.94
CA GLU A 27 15.65 -1.72 19.15
C GLU A 27 14.15 -1.42 19.23
N VAL A 28 13.60 -0.79 18.20
CA VAL A 28 12.16 -0.54 18.06
C VAL A 28 11.52 -1.78 17.41
N GLN A 29 11.29 -2.82 18.21
CA GLN A 29 10.48 -3.97 17.81
C GLN A 29 9.06 -3.85 18.38
N ALA A 30 8.07 -4.43 17.69
CA ALA A 30 6.76 -4.64 18.28
C ALA A 30 6.91 -5.63 19.44
N GLU A 31 6.83 -5.18 20.69
CA GLU A 31 6.80 -6.06 21.85
C GLU A 31 5.39 -6.66 21.98
N GLU A 32 5.30 -7.97 21.82
CA GLU A 32 4.08 -8.72 22.07
C GLU A 32 4.12 -9.29 23.50
N TYR A 33 3.29 -8.72 24.37
CA TYR A 33 3.17 -9.11 25.78
C TYR A 33 2.69 -10.56 25.95
N GLU A 34 3.22 -11.23 26.98
CA GLU A 34 2.93 -12.65 27.27
C GLU A 34 1.44 -12.95 27.58
N ASP A 35 0.64 -11.94 27.92
CA ASP A 35 -0.78 -12.11 28.34
C ASP A 35 -1.81 -11.61 27.32
N ARG A 36 -1.43 -11.33 26.05
CA ARG A 36 -2.44 -10.98 25.02
C ARG A 36 -3.32 -12.20 24.71
N PRO A 37 -4.66 -12.09 24.71
CA PRO A 37 -5.53 -13.22 24.41
C PRO A 37 -5.35 -13.71 22.98
N VAL A 38 -5.60 -15.01 22.77
CA VAL A 38 -5.70 -15.59 21.43
C VAL A 38 -6.95 -15.03 20.75
N THR A 39 -6.86 -14.73 19.45
CA THR A 39 -7.96 -14.09 18.71
C THR A 39 -8.34 -14.86 17.44
N GLY A 40 -9.65 -14.97 17.23
CA GLY A 40 -10.25 -15.49 16.02
C GLY A 40 -10.67 -14.37 15.07
N VAL A 41 -10.85 -14.72 13.79
CA VAL A 41 -11.40 -13.83 12.76
C VAL A 41 -12.42 -14.60 11.94
N ASP A 42 -13.69 -14.18 12.00
CA ASP A 42 -14.75 -14.77 11.18
C ASP A 42 -14.73 -14.24 9.73
N GLU A 43 -15.67 -14.73 8.92
CA GLU A 43 -15.73 -14.38 7.49
C GLU A 43 -16.20 -12.94 7.23
N GLU A 44 -16.90 -12.34 8.19
CA GLU A 44 -17.30 -10.94 8.17
C GLU A 44 -16.17 -9.99 8.60
N GLY A 45 -15.07 -10.56 9.12
CA GLY A 45 -13.89 -9.86 9.62
C GLY A 45 -14.00 -9.44 11.08
N ASN A 46 -14.96 -9.96 11.85
CA ASN A 46 -15.04 -9.66 13.28
C ASN A 46 -13.87 -10.35 14.01
N VAL A 47 -13.20 -9.60 14.87
CA VAL A 47 -12.13 -10.10 15.73
C VAL A 47 -12.71 -10.40 17.11
N TYR A 48 -12.49 -11.60 17.61
CA TYR A 48 -13.00 -12.04 18.91
C TYR A 48 -11.94 -12.83 19.68
N GLU A 49 -12.03 -12.84 20.99
CA GLU A 49 -11.14 -13.65 21.84
C GLU A 49 -11.50 -15.13 21.74
N VAL A 50 -10.48 -15.98 21.71
CA VAL A 50 -10.58 -17.43 21.66
C VAL A 50 -9.94 -17.96 22.93
N GLU A 51 -10.70 -18.77 23.68
CA GLU A 51 -10.18 -19.44 24.86
C GLU A 51 -9.00 -20.34 24.49
N SER A 52 -7.93 -20.26 25.28
CA SER A 52 -6.70 -20.99 25.00
C SER A 52 -6.26 -21.80 26.20
N GLU A 53 -6.08 -23.10 25.98
CA GLU A 53 -5.49 -24.04 26.92
C GLU A 53 -4.54 -25.00 26.18
N ALA A 54 -3.77 -25.80 26.93
CA ALA A 54 -2.89 -26.81 26.34
C ALA A 54 -3.70 -27.88 25.58
N GLY A 55 -3.53 -27.89 24.27
CA GLY A 55 -4.27 -28.74 23.33
C GLY A 55 -3.63 -30.11 23.04
N VAL A 56 -3.12 -30.81 24.06
CA VAL A 56 -2.48 -32.13 23.86
C VAL A 56 -3.52 -33.17 23.42
N VAL A 57 -3.31 -33.80 22.27
CA VAL A 57 -4.24 -34.78 21.68
C VAL A 57 -3.96 -36.17 22.23
N GLU A 58 -5.00 -36.85 22.73
CA GLU A 58 -4.87 -38.25 23.14
C GLU A 58 -4.84 -39.17 21.92
N GLU A 59 -3.81 -40.01 21.80
CA GLU A 59 -3.74 -41.06 20.79
C GLU A 59 -4.04 -42.42 21.43
N GLY A 60 -5.01 -43.17 20.87
CA GLY A 60 -5.26 -44.54 21.30
C GLY A 60 -4.08 -45.46 20.98
N PHE A 61 -3.91 -46.55 21.76
CA PHE A 61 -2.95 -47.62 21.45
C PHE A 61 -3.30 -48.28 20.11
N SER A 62 -2.83 -47.72 19.00
CA SER A 62 -2.97 -48.34 17.68
C SER A 62 -1.89 -49.41 17.52
N THR A 63 -2.34 -50.66 17.35
CA THR A 63 -1.50 -51.80 17.03
C THR A 63 -1.07 -51.71 15.56
N PHE A 64 0.23 -51.55 15.32
CA PHE A 64 0.93 -51.81 14.04
C PHE A 64 0.58 -50.99 12.78
N SER A 65 0.03 -49.78 12.89
CA SER A 65 0.00 -48.85 11.75
C SER A 65 1.25 -47.97 11.74
N THR A 66 2.15 -48.12 10.75
CA THR A 66 3.16 -47.10 10.45
C THR A 66 2.44 -45.81 10.03
N ALA A 67 2.36 -44.82 10.92
CA ALA A 67 1.66 -43.57 10.64
C ALA A 67 2.30 -42.87 9.42
N THR A 68 1.59 -42.82 8.28
CA THR A 68 2.08 -42.18 7.05
C THR A 68 1.70 -40.70 6.94
N GLU A 69 0.71 -40.25 7.73
CA GLU A 69 0.22 -38.87 7.72
C GLU A 69 0.30 -38.30 9.14
N GLN A 70 1.35 -37.52 9.41
CA GLN A 70 1.61 -36.93 10.72
C GLN A 70 1.48 -35.41 10.71
N VAL A 71 1.16 -34.85 11.87
CA VAL A 71 0.99 -33.42 12.12
C VAL A 71 1.82 -33.05 13.33
N VAL A 72 2.46 -31.89 13.30
CA VAL A 72 3.09 -31.30 14.47
C VAL A 72 2.08 -30.38 15.14
N ASN A 73 1.70 -30.73 16.38
CA ASN A 73 0.87 -29.92 17.24
C ASN A 73 1.73 -28.98 18.09
N PHE A 74 1.68 -27.68 17.82
CA PHE A 74 2.36 -26.67 18.63
C PHE A 74 1.56 -26.26 19.87
N ASN A 75 0.26 -26.55 19.92
CA ASN A 75 -0.57 -26.24 21.08
C ASN A 75 -0.37 -27.29 22.20
N THR A 76 0.85 -27.34 22.75
CA THR A 76 1.18 -28.15 23.94
C THR A 76 1.15 -27.33 25.23
N LYS A 77 1.21 -26.00 25.08
CA LYS A 77 1.34 -25.01 26.16
C LYS A 77 0.31 -23.86 26.02
N GLY A 78 -0.75 -24.03 25.24
CA GLY A 78 -1.76 -23.00 25.00
C GLY A 78 -1.18 -21.78 24.27
N ASN A 79 -1.44 -20.60 24.82
CA ASN A 79 -1.04 -19.30 24.29
C ASN A 79 0.46 -18.99 24.48
N ALA A 80 1.27 -19.94 24.95
CA ALA A 80 2.70 -19.73 25.10
C ALA A 80 3.41 -19.67 23.74
N LYS A 81 4.52 -18.93 23.68
CA LYS A 81 5.43 -18.94 22.53
C LYS A 81 6.29 -20.21 22.55
N THR A 82 6.57 -20.70 21.36
CA THR A 82 7.53 -21.78 21.09
C THR A 82 8.55 -21.28 20.08
N ASP A 83 9.82 -21.26 20.51
CA ASP A 83 10.94 -20.89 19.67
C ASP A 83 11.34 -22.05 18.74
N TYR A 84 11.86 -21.69 17.56
CA TYR A 84 12.38 -22.65 16.59
C TYR A 84 13.60 -22.10 15.87
N LYS A 85 14.33 -23.00 15.21
CA LYS A 85 15.42 -22.66 14.28
C LYS A 85 14.95 -22.86 12.85
N ALA A 86 14.89 -21.78 12.06
CA ALA A 86 14.57 -21.88 10.63
C ALA A 86 15.73 -22.54 9.86
N ASP A 87 15.44 -23.16 8.72
CA ASP A 87 16.44 -23.78 7.84
C ASP A 87 17.47 -22.76 7.29
N THR A 88 17.13 -21.47 7.27
CA THR A 88 18.06 -20.38 6.95
C THR A 88 19.12 -20.14 8.02
N GLY A 89 18.96 -20.75 9.21
CA GLY A 89 19.81 -20.51 10.37
C GLY A 89 19.31 -19.38 11.27
N ASP A 90 18.17 -18.76 10.99
CA ASP A 90 17.60 -17.70 11.82
C ASP A 90 16.75 -18.26 12.97
N THR A 91 16.74 -17.58 14.11
CA THR A 91 15.82 -17.89 15.21
C THR A 91 14.45 -17.27 14.93
N GLY A 92 13.40 -18.06 15.09
CA GLY A 92 12.01 -17.63 14.97
C GLY A 92 11.16 -18.15 16.14
N TYR A 93 9.91 -17.71 16.17
CA TYR A 93 8.96 -18.06 17.22
C TYR A 93 7.54 -18.11 16.65
N THR A 94 6.70 -18.93 17.27
CA THR A 94 5.26 -19.00 17.00
C THR A 94 4.49 -19.17 18.29
N ASN A 95 3.25 -18.70 18.33
CA ASN A 95 2.32 -19.04 19.42
C ASN A 95 1.80 -20.46 19.25
N GLY A 96 1.68 -21.21 20.34
CA GLY A 96 1.18 -22.58 20.33
C GLY A 96 -0.26 -22.70 19.83
N ALA A 97 -1.15 -21.83 20.31
CA ALA A 97 -2.56 -21.84 19.91
C ALA A 97 -2.75 -21.34 18.48
N TYR A 98 -2.17 -20.21 18.09
CA TYR A 98 -2.33 -19.72 16.70
C TYR A 98 -1.66 -20.64 15.65
N GLY A 99 -0.55 -21.29 16.02
CA GLY A 99 0.18 -22.22 15.15
C GLY A 99 -0.14 -23.69 15.41
N ALA A 100 -1.35 -24.01 15.89
CA ALA A 100 -1.69 -25.31 16.45
C ALA A 100 -1.28 -26.48 15.56
N ASP A 101 -1.47 -26.43 14.25
CA ASP A 101 -1.03 -27.47 13.32
C ASP A 101 0.07 -27.01 12.34
N ALA A 102 1.05 -27.89 12.13
CA ALA A 102 2.09 -27.77 11.11
C ALA A 102 2.36 -29.12 10.44
N ALA A 103 2.90 -29.10 9.22
CA ALA A 103 3.34 -30.32 8.55
C ALA A 103 4.53 -30.95 9.28
N TYR A 104 4.53 -32.28 9.45
CA TYR A 104 5.65 -33.03 9.99
C TYR A 104 6.62 -33.45 8.88
N LEU A 105 7.90 -33.08 9.02
CA LEU A 105 8.96 -33.34 8.03
C LEU A 105 10.02 -34.33 8.53
N GLY A 106 9.90 -34.82 9.77
CA GLY A 106 10.83 -35.78 10.36
C GLY A 106 11.28 -35.40 11.77
N THR A 107 11.94 -36.33 12.45
CA THR A 107 12.56 -36.10 13.77
C THR A 107 14.00 -36.57 13.71
N SER A 108 14.93 -35.74 14.18
CA SER A 108 16.34 -36.11 14.29
C SER A 108 16.99 -35.36 15.43
N ASN A 109 17.88 -36.01 16.18
CA ASN A 109 18.65 -35.37 17.28
C ASN A 109 17.78 -34.63 18.31
N GLY A 110 16.60 -35.16 18.65
CA GLY A 110 15.66 -34.53 19.60
C GLY A 110 14.94 -33.29 19.06
N GLN A 111 15.04 -33.04 17.75
CA GLN A 111 14.38 -31.93 17.05
C GLN A 111 13.34 -32.48 16.07
N VAL A 112 12.14 -31.89 16.10
CA VAL A 112 11.07 -32.13 15.12
C VAL A 112 11.21 -31.10 14.01
N LYS A 113 11.34 -31.56 12.76
CA LYS A 113 11.34 -30.70 11.58
C LYS A 113 9.90 -30.48 11.12
N PHE A 114 9.54 -29.23 10.82
CA PHE A 114 8.17 -28.84 10.49
C PHE A 114 8.12 -27.84 9.32
N LEU A 115 6.93 -27.68 8.73
CA LEU A 115 6.58 -26.53 7.89
C LEU A 115 5.31 -25.89 8.46
N LEU A 116 5.40 -24.62 8.85
CA LEU A 116 4.31 -23.81 9.42
C LEU A 116 4.29 -22.44 8.73
N SER A 117 3.16 -22.04 8.14
CA SER A 117 2.98 -20.71 7.54
C SER A 117 4.20 -20.22 6.72
N GLY A 118 4.65 -21.07 5.79
CA GLY A 118 5.74 -20.81 4.86
C GLY A 118 7.17 -20.93 5.42
N VAL A 119 7.36 -21.11 6.74
CA VAL A 119 8.69 -21.38 7.30
C VAL A 119 8.92 -22.88 7.49
N ILE A 120 10.09 -23.34 7.03
CA ILE A 120 10.62 -24.66 7.39
C ILE A 120 11.61 -24.46 8.53
N GLY A 121 11.44 -25.22 9.60
CA GLY A 121 12.29 -25.12 10.77
C GLY A 121 12.34 -26.40 11.59
N SER A 122 13.12 -26.34 12.67
CA SER A 122 13.26 -27.40 13.65
C SER A 122 12.96 -26.87 15.05
N VAL A 123 12.24 -27.65 15.84
CA VAL A 123 11.79 -27.32 17.21
C VAL A 123 12.08 -28.49 18.16
N PRO A 124 12.47 -28.25 19.43
CA PRO A 124 12.71 -29.33 20.36
C PRO A 124 11.49 -30.23 20.51
N GLN A 125 11.70 -31.55 20.47
CA GLN A 125 10.60 -32.52 20.55
C GLN A 125 9.79 -32.38 21.84
N GLY A 126 10.37 -31.87 22.93
CA GLY A 126 9.64 -31.62 24.18
C GLY A 126 8.68 -30.43 24.15
N ASP A 127 8.80 -29.55 23.16
CA ASP A 127 7.97 -28.34 23.03
C ASP A 127 6.74 -28.54 22.14
N VAL A 128 6.68 -29.63 21.38
CA VAL A 128 5.60 -29.94 20.45
C VAL A 128 5.15 -31.39 20.60
N GLN A 129 3.99 -31.72 20.06
CA GLN A 129 3.50 -33.09 19.99
C GLN A 129 3.40 -33.51 18.53
N VAL A 130 4.02 -34.63 18.15
CA VAL A 130 3.79 -35.24 16.82
C VAL A 130 2.66 -36.26 16.95
N ILE A 131 1.59 -36.08 16.18
CA ILE A 131 0.42 -36.95 16.21
C ILE A 131 0.11 -37.50 14.82
N ASN A 132 -0.60 -38.61 14.78
CA ASN A 132 -1.24 -39.10 13.58
C ASN A 132 -2.38 -38.14 13.19
N LYS A 133 -2.48 -37.78 11.91
CA LYS A 133 -3.54 -36.87 11.41
C LYS A 133 -4.94 -37.38 11.77
N ALA A 134 -5.14 -38.70 11.77
CA ALA A 134 -6.42 -39.32 12.11
C ALA A 134 -6.85 -39.08 13.57
N SER A 135 -5.91 -38.74 14.46
CA SER A 135 -6.17 -38.42 15.87
C SER A 135 -6.68 -36.98 16.04
N ALA A 136 -6.45 -36.10 15.07
CA ALA A 136 -6.93 -34.71 15.09
C ALA A 136 -8.38 -34.61 14.62
N LYS A 137 -9.22 -33.86 15.36
CA LYS A 137 -10.61 -33.55 14.96
C LYS A 137 -10.69 -32.38 13.99
N SER A 138 -9.69 -31.51 13.97
CA SER A 138 -9.54 -30.43 13.00
C SER A 138 -8.08 -30.28 12.58
N ILE A 139 -7.88 -29.89 11.33
CA ILE A 139 -6.60 -29.50 10.72
C ILE A 139 -6.90 -28.29 9.86
N SER A 140 -6.02 -27.29 9.85
CA SER A 140 -6.20 -26.07 9.06
C SER A 140 -6.26 -26.42 7.57
N TYR A 141 -7.18 -25.78 6.84
CA TYR A 141 -7.36 -26.06 5.41
C TYR A 141 -7.95 -24.87 4.65
N TYR A 142 -7.71 -24.87 3.35
CA TYR A 142 -8.28 -23.92 2.42
C TYR A 142 -9.53 -24.47 1.75
N THR A 143 -10.53 -23.62 1.52
CA THR A 143 -11.74 -23.96 0.79
C THR A 143 -12.19 -22.84 -0.12
N VAL A 144 -12.91 -23.17 -1.19
CA VAL A 144 -13.49 -22.15 -2.07
C VAL A 144 -14.97 -22.01 -1.75
N SER A 145 -15.39 -20.77 -1.46
CA SER A 145 -16.78 -20.44 -1.16
C SER A 145 -17.16 -19.13 -1.82
N GLY A 146 -18.17 -19.12 -2.69
CA GLY A 146 -18.60 -17.95 -3.44
C GLY A 146 -17.52 -17.42 -4.39
N GLY A 147 -16.68 -18.29 -4.95
CA GLY A 147 -15.53 -17.89 -5.78
C GLY A 147 -14.37 -17.23 -5.02
N VAL A 148 -14.41 -17.23 -3.68
CA VAL A 148 -13.36 -16.72 -2.80
C VAL A 148 -12.60 -17.90 -2.19
N LEU A 149 -11.28 -17.84 -2.20
CA LEU A 149 -10.44 -18.75 -1.43
C LEU A 149 -10.47 -18.33 0.03
N LYS A 150 -10.85 -19.25 0.91
CA LYS A 150 -10.90 -19.05 2.36
C LYS A 150 -9.93 -19.96 3.08
N HIS A 151 -9.29 -19.48 4.14
CA HIS A 151 -8.44 -20.30 5.01
C HIS A 151 -9.13 -20.50 6.36
N ARG A 152 -9.45 -21.76 6.69
CA ARG A 152 -9.99 -22.16 7.98
C ARG A 152 -8.86 -22.62 8.87
N ILE A 153 -8.65 -21.92 9.99
CA ILE A 153 -7.52 -22.13 10.89
C ILE A 153 -8.03 -22.68 12.21
N THR A 154 -7.45 -23.80 12.64
CA THR A 154 -7.71 -24.38 13.96
C THR A 154 -6.72 -23.83 14.98
N THR A 155 -7.16 -23.67 16.23
CA THR A 155 -6.28 -23.37 17.37
C THR A 155 -6.16 -24.54 18.34
N ASP A 156 -6.94 -25.61 18.14
CA ASP A 156 -6.94 -26.78 19.00
C ASP A 156 -7.45 -28.02 18.24
N LEU A 157 -6.55 -28.98 18.06
CA LEU A 157 -6.79 -30.19 17.26
C LEU A 157 -7.77 -31.17 17.94
N ARG A 158 -8.13 -30.97 19.20
CA ARG A 158 -9.08 -31.81 19.95
C ARG A 158 -10.54 -31.50 19.64
N TYR A 159 -10.81 -30.36 19.02
CA TYR A 159 -12.15 -29.89 18.66
C TYR A 159 -12.30 -29.80 17.14
N ASN A 160 -13.55 -29.83 16.66
CA ASN A 160 -13.91 -29.72 15.23
C ASN A 160 -14.14 -28.27 14.79
N GLU A 161 -13.82 -27.30 15.65
CA GLU A 161 -14.04 -25.88 15.44
C GLU A 161 -12.82 -25.21 14.81
N TYR A 162 -13.07 -24.12 14.11
CA TYR A 162 -12.04 -23.30 13.48
C TYR A 162 -12.14 -21.89 14.06
N ALA A 163 -11.03 -21.42 14.63
CA ALA A 163 -10.95 -20.10 15.24
C ALA A 163 -10.93 -18.98 14.19
N SER A 164 -10.56 -19.26 12.94
CA SER A 164 -10.59 -18.25 11.89
C SER A 164 -11.07 -18.80 10.56
N ASN A 165 -11.74 -17.96 9.76
CA ASN A 165 -12.21 -18.24 8.41
C ASN A 165 -11.87 -17.05 7.50
N LEU A 166 -10.61 -16.97 7.06
CA LEU A 166 -10.03 -15.78 6.45
C LEU A 166 -10.33 -15.68 4.96
N ASN A 167 -10.62 -14.47 4.47
CA ASN A 167 -10.67 -14.20 3.04
C ASN A 167 -9.23 -14.07 2.48
N CYS A 168 -8.85 -15.01 1.62
CA CYS A 168 -7.53 -15.06 0.99
C CYS A 168 -7.55 -14.56 -0.46
N GLY A 169 -8.65 -13.95 -0.91
CA GLY A 169 -8.83 -13.38 -2.24
C GLY A 169 -9.58 -14.29 -3.22
N THR A 170 -9.61 -13.87 -4.49
CA THR A 170 -10.30 -14.62 -5.56
C THR A 170 -9.70 -16.01 -5.70
N ALA A 171 -10.56 -17.04 -5.69
CA ALA A 171 -10.11 -18.40 -5.88
C ALA A 171 -9.54 -18.58 -7.30
N PRO A 172 -8.33 -19.14 -7.43
CA PRO A 172 -7.79 -19.48 -8.74
C PRO A 172 -8.61 -20.60 -9.38
N SER A 173 -8.71 -20.60 -10.72
CA SER A 173 -9.60 -21.50 -11.47
C SER A 173 -9.32 -23.00 -11.29
N TYR A 174 -8.13 -23.38 -10.82
CA TYR A 174 -7.77 -24.77 -10.51
C TYR A 174 -8.30 -25.24 -9.14
N LEU A 175 -8.81 -24.36 -8.29
CA LEU A 175 -9.51 -24.70 -7.05
C LEU A 175 -11.02 -24.62 -7.28
N LYS A 176 -11.71 -25.71 -6.97
CA LYS A 176 -13.16 -25.85 -7.16
C LYS A 176 -13.94 -25.39 -5.93
N GLU A 177 -15.09 -24.75 -6.18
CA GLU A 177 -16.11 -24.42 -5.18
C GLU A 177 -16.43 -25.62 -4.28
N GLY A 178 -16.48 -25.40 -2.95
CA GLY A 178 -16.71 -26.43 -1.94
C GLY A 178 -15.55 -27.40 -1.72
N GLY A 179 -14.45 -27.30 -2.48
CA GLY A 179 -13.29 -28.16 -2.31
C GLY A 179 -12.54 -27.86 -1.01
N GLN A 180 -11.86 -28.87 -0.47
CA GLN A 180 -10.99 -28.77 0.69
C GLN A 180 -9.54 -29.08 0.29
N TYR A 181 -8.62 -28.20 0.67
CA TYR A 181 -7.23 -28.25 0.25
C TYR A 181 -6.27 -27.99 1.41
N TYR A 182 -5.16 -28.72 1.45
CA TYR A 182 -4.08 -28.50 2.41
C TYR A 182 -2.95 -27.70 1.78
N SER A 183 -2.39 -26.75 2.55
CA SER A 183 -1.22 -25.97 2.18
C SER A 183 -0.65 -25.30 3.43
N TYR A 184 0.56 -25.66 3.85
CA TYR A 184 1.22 -24.98 4.97
C TYR A 184 2.15 -23.84 4.51
N ASP A 185 2.33 -23.66 3.19
CA ASP A 185 3.03 -22.51 2.60
C ASP A 185 2.07 -21.42 2.07
N GLY A 186 0.78 -21.73 1.91
CA GLY A 186 -0.25 -20.82 1.39
C GLY A 186 -0.18 -20.58 -0.12
N HIS A 187 0.69 -21.31 -0.82
CA HIS A 187 1.00 -21.08 -2.24
C HIS A 187 0.70 -22.28 -3.11
N TYR A 188 0.98 -23.49 -2.62
CA TYR A 188 0.78 -24.74 -3.33
C TYR A 188 -0.25 -25.59 -2.59
N PHE A 189 -1.30 -25.99 -3.30
CA PHE A 189 -2.45 -26.65 -2.70
C PHE A 189 -2.51 -28.12 -3.04
N TYR A 190 -2.88 -28.94 -2.06
CA TYR A 190 -3.05 -30.38 -2.21
C TYR A 190 -4.50 -30.73 -1.92
N ALA A 191 -5.11 -31.58 -2.74
CA ALA A 191 -6.47 -32.06 -2.48
C ALA A 191 -6.55 -32.79 -1.13
N SER A 192 -7.74 -32.86 -0.54
CA SER A 192 -7.96 -33.43 0.80
C SER A 192 -7.50 -34.89 0.95
N ASP A 193 -7.47 -35.66 -0.14
CA ASP A 193 -6.99 -37.05 -0.19
C ASP A 193 -5.47 -37.17 -0.44
N LYS A 194 -4.74 -36.05 -0.50
CA LYS A 194 -3.31 -35.97 -0.83
C LYS A 194 -2.44 -35.43 0.30
N TYR A 195 -2.88 -35.55 1.55
CA TYR A 195 -2.10 -35.07 2.70
C TYR A 195 -0.74 -35.77 2.82
N GLY A 196 -0.68 -37.10 2.71
CA GLY A 196 0.60 -37.84 2.70
C GLY A 196 1.51 -37.48 1.52
N ALA A 197 0.95 -37.17 0.35
CA ALA A 197 1.71 -36.70 -0.80
C ALA A 197 2.29 -35.29 -0.57
N MET A 198 1.53 -34.40 0.09
CA MET A 198 2.03 -33.09 0.53
C MET A 198 3.22 -33.23 1.48
N LEU A 199 3.15 -34.11 2.48
CA LEU A 199 4.28 -34.34 3.39
C LEU A 199 5.50 -34.86 2.63
N THR A 200 5.30 -35.81 1.72
CA THR A 200 6.37 -36.38 0.88
C THR A 200 7.06 -35.30 0.04
N ASP A 201 6.27 -34.42 -0.57
CA ASP A 201 6.74 -33.28 -1.35
C ASP A 201 7.54 -32.29 -0.49
N TYR A 202 7.02 -31.94 0.69
CA TYR A 202 7.69 -31.05 1.63
C TYR A 202 9.03 -31.63 2.14
N ILE A 203 9.07 -32.91 2.49
CA ILE A 203 10.28 -33.63 2.91
C ILE A 203 11.33 -33.64 1.79
N ASN A 204 10.90 -33.90 0.56
CA ASN A 204 11.78 -33.95 -0.61
C ASN A 204 12.05 -32.58 -1.23
N ASN A 205 11.61 -31.50 -0.58
CA ASN A 205 11.73 -30.14 -1.06
C ASN A 205 11.32 -29.98 -2.54
N ASN A 206 10.12 -30.44 -2.89
CA ASN A 206 9.45 -30.18 -4.18
C ASN A 206 7.94 -30.04 -3.97
N ARG A 207 7.15 -29.68 -5.00
CA ARG A 207 5.68 -29.45 -4.96
C ARG A 207 4.95 -30.25 -6.07
N ASN A 208 5.53 -31.35 -6.52
CA ASN A 208 5.14 -32.07 -7.74
C ASN A 208 3.71 -32.62 -7.70
N ASN A 209 3.20 -32.98 -6.52
CA ASN A 209 1.87 -33.52 -6.29
C ASN A 209 0.82 -32.45 -5.95
N SER A 210 1.22 -31.17 -5.88
CA SER A 210 0.26 -30.07 -5.72
C SER A 210 -0.62 -29.94 -6.95
N ILE A 211 -1.78 -29.29 -6.79
CA ILE A 211 -2.71 -28.95 -7.88
C ILE A 211 -2.08 -27.92 -8.84
N ASN A 212 -1.17 -27.10 -8.33
CA ASN A 212 -0.61 -25.95 -9.02
C ASN A 212 0.94 -25.89 -8.94
N PRO A 213 1.67 -26.95 -9.36
CA PRO A 213 3.11 -27.08 -9.15
C PRO A 213 3.95 -26.01 -9.86
N ASN A 214 3.40 -25.42 -10.93
CA ASN A 214 4.08 -24.41 -11.76
C ASN A 214 3.46 -23.02 -11.63
N THR A 215 2.36 -22.88 -10.90
CA THR A 215 1.57 -21.64 -10.81
C THR A 215 1.16 -21.37 -9.36
N PRO A 216 2.12 -21.07 -8.47
CA PRO A 216 1.83 -20.78 -7.07
C PRO A 216 0.84 -19.63 -6.94
N TYR A 217 -0.06 -19.74 -5.98
CA TYR A 217 -0.98 -18.66 -5.62
C TYR A 217 -0.33 -17.71 -4.63
N TYR A 218 -0.59 -16.42 -4.76
CA TYR A 218 -0.24 -15.43 -3.75
C TYR A 218 -1.47 -14.59 -3.42
N ASN A 219 -1.89 -14.60 -2.15
CA ASN A 219 -2.96 -13.72 -1.67
C ASN A 219 -2.52 -12.27 -1.88
N TYR A 220 -3.22 -11.56 -2.78
CA TYR A 220 -2.78 -10.26 -3.30
C TYR A 220 -2.45 -9.27 -2.18
N TYR A 221 -3.33 -9.08 -1.19
CA TYR A 221 -3.07 -8.11 -0.11
C TYR A 221 -2.06 -8.58 0.92
N GLN A 222 -1.90 -9.89 1.11
CA GLN A 222 -0.85 -10.42 1.99
C GLN A 222 0.54 -10.18 1.40
N TYR A 223 0.66 -10.22 0.08
CA TYR A 223 1.94 -10.04 -0.64
C TYR A 223 2.05 -8.69 -1.36
N LEU A 224 1.08 -7.80 -1.25
CA LEU A 224 1.17 -6.45 -1.78
C LEU A 224 2.20 -5.66 -0.96
N PRO A 225 3.27 -5.14 -1.57
CA PRO A 225 4.24 -4.35 -0.83
C PRO A 225 3.61 -3.08 -0.25
N MET A 226 3.99 -2.73 0.98
CA MET A 226 3.53 -1.55 1.71
C MET A 226 3.86 -0.25 0.99
N ARG A 227 4.84 -0.25 0.08
CA ARG A 227 5.20 0.88 -0.81
C ARG A 227 4.21 1.11 -1.96
N SER A 228 3.18 0.29 -2.09
CA SER A 228 2.02 0.60 -2.94
C SER A 228 1.18 1.74 -2.35
N THR A 229 0.16 2.20 -3.08
CA THR A 229 -0.78 3.19 -2.57
C THR A 229 -2.22 2.77 -2.77
N SER A 230 -3.06 3.07 -1.79
CA SER A 230 -4.50 3.03 -1.97
C SER A 230 -4.98 4.22 -2.78
N SER A 231 -5.97 3.98 -3.66
CA SER A 231 -6.66 5.01 -4.46
C SER A 231 -7.82 5.68 -3.72
N TYR A 232 -8.22 5.17 -2.56
CA TYR A 232 -9.34 5.71 -1.80
C TYR A 232 -9.00 7.08 -1.19
N SER A 233 -9.90 8.05 -1.37
CA SER A 233 -9.83 9.34 -0.68
C SER A 233 -10.03 9.19 0.82
N SER A 234 -9.61 10.19 1.61
CA SER A 234 -9.83 10.23 3.06
C SER A 234 -11.30 10.02 3.45
N SER A 235 -12.22 10.72 2.78
CA SER A 235 -13.66 10.60 3.02
C SER A 235 -14.23 9.23 2.68
N THR A 236 -13.73 8.61 1.59
CA THR A 236 -14.14 7.25 1.24
C THR A 236 -13.61 6.29 2.30
N MET A 237 -12.35 6.41 2.72
CA MET A 237 -11.76 5.59 3.78
C MET A 237 -12.57 5.68 5.10
N ASP A 238 -12.97 6.89 5.50
CA ASP A 238 -13.85 7.08 6.67
C ASP A 238 -15.19 6.36 6.51
N THR A 239 -15.78 6.38 5.31
CA THR A 239 -17.03 5.68 5.01
C THR A 239 -16.87 4.16 5.07
N LEU A 240 -15.79 3.62 4.51
CA LEU A 240 -15.50 2.18 4.51
C LEU A 240 -15.32 1.67 5.95
N ILE A 241 -14.50 2.38 6.74
CA ILE A 241 -14.28 2.03 8.15
C ILE A 241 -15.57 2.18 8.95
N ALA A 242 -16.34 3.25 8.72
CA ALA A 242 -17.63 3.47 9.37
C ALA A 242 -18.63 2.34 9.13
N GLY A 243 -18.57 1.66 7.98
CA GLY A 243 -19.43 0.52 7.62
C GLY A 243 -19.08 -0.79 8.34
N LYS A 244 -17.89 -0.88 8.95
CA LYS A 244 -17.42 -2.05 9.73
C LYS A 244 -17.29 -1.78 11.23
N THR A 245 -17.49 -0.54 11.65
CA THR A 245 -17.24 -0.11 13.03
C THR A 245 -18.51 0.37 13.72
N THR A 246 -18.56 0.19 15.04
CA THR A 246 -19.53 0.86 15.91
C THR A 246 -19.20 2.35 16.01
N SER A 247 -20.16 3.18 16.43
CA SER A 247 -19.97 4.64 16.58
C SER A 247 -18.90 5.04 17.60
N THR A 248 -18.57 4.15 18.54
CA THR A 248 -17.56 4.38 19.59
C THR A 248 -16.15 3.96 19.19
N SER A 249 -15.99 3.28 18.06
CA SER A 249 -14.69 2.80 17.59
C SER A 249 -13.70 3.94 17.41
N LYS A 250 -12.46 3.70 17.85
CA LYS A 250 -11.33 4.61 17.68
C LYS A 250 -10.78 4.67 16.26
N MET A 251 -11.27 3.81 15.36
CA MET A 251 -10.91 3.88 13.94
C MET A 251 -11.79 4.85 13.15
N ARG A 252 -12.89 5.38 13.69
CA ARG A 252 -13.71 6.33 12.93
C ARG A 252 -13.00 7.68 12.75
N GLY A 253 -13.08 8.25 11.55
CA GLY A 253 -12.52 9.57 11.24
C GLY A 253 -11.00 9.58 11.00
N ILE A 254 -10.36 8.42 10.86
CA ILE A 254 -8.90 8.32 10.66
C ILE A 254 -8.47 8.41 9.20
N GLY A 255 -9.39 8.51 8.24
CA GLY A 255 -9.11 8.48 6.80
C GLY A 255 -8.11 9.55 6.35
N SER A 256 -8.17 10.74 6.95
CA SER A 256 -7.20 11.83 6.72
C SER A 256 -5.80 11.47 7.24
N SER A 257 -5.69 10.80 8.39
CA SER A 257 -4.42 10.37 8.97
C SER A 257 -3.78 9.26 8.13
N LEU A 258 -4.57 8.27 7.70
CA LEU A 258 -4.12 7.19 6.83
C LEU A 258 -3.59 7.71 5.49
N THR A 259 -4.36 8.53 4.79
CA THR A 259 -3.99 9.06 3.46
C THR A 259 -2.82 10.04 3.54
N SER A 260 -2.74 10.88 4.57
CA SER A 260 -1.60 11.78 4.78
C SER A 260 -0.33 10.98 5.07
N SER A 261 -0.39 9.99 5.97
CA SER A 261 0.74 9.11 6.26
C SER A 261 1.21 8.33 5.04
N GLN A 262 0.30 7.85 4.18
CA GLN A 262 0.68 7.20 2.91
C GLN A 262 1.48 8.15 2.02
N ASN A 263 1.00 9.38 1.84
CA ASN A 263 1.62 10.35 0.95
C ASN A 263 2.96 10.88 1.49
N THR A 264 3.13 10.90 2.82
CA THR A 264 4.37 11.36 3.46
C THR A 264 5.40 10.24 3.64
N TYR A 265 4.98 9.09 4.17
CA TYR A 265 5.88 8.02 4.61
C TYR A 265 5.89 6.82 3.67
N GLY A 266 5.08 6.82 2.61
CA GLY A 266 5.07 5.77 1.60
C GLY A 266 4.58 4.43 2.14
N VAL A 267 3.56 4.43 3.00
CA VAL A 267 2.97 3.24 3.59
C VAL A 267 1.50 3.17 3.18
N ASN A 268 1.10 2.11 2.49
CA ASN A 268 -0.24 1.96 1.92
C ASN A 268 -1.34 2.16 2.99
N ALA A 269 -2.25 3.10 2.72
CA ALA A 269 -3.31 3.53 3.63
C ALA A 269 -4.33 2.42 3.91
N LEU A 270 -4.69 1.62 2.91
CA LEU A 270 -5.67 0.54 3.05
C LEU A 270 -5.07 -0.66 3.79
N LEU A 271 -3.82 -1.03 3.48
CA LEU A 271 -3.09 -2.05 4.26
C LEU A 271 -2.95 -1.61 5.73
N THR A 272 -2.60 -0.34 5.97
CA THR A 272 -2.52 0.22 7.33
C THR A 272 -3.87 0.15 8.06
N ALA A 273 -4.98 0.42 7.36
CA ALA A 273 -6.32 0.28 7.93
C ALA A 273 -6.64 -1.18 8.28
N GLY A 274 -6.27 -2.14 7.43
CA GLY A 274 -6.46 -3.57 7.69
C GLY A 274 -5.65 -4.08 8.88
N ILE A 275 -4.39 -3.64 9.01
CA ILE A 275 -3.57 -3.93 10.20
C ILE A 275 -4.22 -3.33 11.45
N ALA A 276 -4.62 -2.06 11.41
CA ALA A 276 -5.29 -1.43 12.55
C ALA A 276 -6.58 -2.16 12.94
N ALA A 277 -7.38 -2.60 11.96
CA ALA A 277 -8.59 -3.37 12.21
C ALA A 277 -8.29 -4.69 12.92
N ASN A 278 -7.27 -5.42 12.46
CA ASN A 278 -6.82 -6.67 13.07
C ASN A 278 -6.31 -6.47 14.50
N GLU A 279 -5.40 -5.51 14.70
CA GLU A 279 -4.73 -5.27 15.98
C GLU A 279 -5.62 -4.69 17.08
N SER A 280 -6.71 -4.03 16.68
CA SER A 280 -7.56 -3.30 17.62
C SER A 280 -9.01 -3.79 17.66
N ALA A 281 -9.33 -4.91 17.03
CA ALA A 281 -10.70 -5.38 16.86
C ALA A 281 -11.60 -4.25 16.34
N TRP A 282 -11.20 -3.69 15.20
CA TRP A 282 -11.85 -2.53 14.59
C TRP A 282 -11.94 -1.30 15.50
N GLY A 283 -10.88 -1.03 16.28
CA GLY A 283 -10.76 0.13 17.17
C GLY A 283 -11.49 0.01 18.51
N ASN A 284 -11.87 -1.20 18.93
CA ASN A 284 -12.60 -1.46 20.17
C ASN A 284 -11.75 -2.14 21.27
N SER A 285 -10.51 -2.54 20.98
CA SER A 285 -9.62 -3.12 21.98
C SER A 285 -9.38 -2.15 23.14
N ASN A 286 -9.07 -2.69 24.33
CA ASN A 286 -8.78 -1.87 25.51
C ASN A 286 -7.66 -0.85 25.24
N TYR A 287 -6.62 -1.24 24.51
CA TYR A 287 -5.54 -0.35 24.08
C TYR A 287 -6.02 0.77 23.15
N ALA A 288 -6.87 0.46 22.16
CA ALA A 288 -7.44 1.48 21.31
C ALA A 288 -8.29 2.46 22.12
N MET A 289 -9.22 1.93 22.91
CA MET A 289 -10.20 2.72 23.66
C MET A 289 -9.57 3.60 24.73
N GLN A 290 -8.64 3.04 25.51
CA GLN A 290 -8.05 3.72 26.68
C GLN A 290 -6.76 4.46 26.35
N LYS A 291 -5.97 3.96 25.39
CA LYS A 291 -4.61 4.44 25.11
C LYS A 291 -4.43 5.06 23.71
N ASN A 292 -5.51 5.16 22.93
CA ASN A 292 -5.48 5.57 21.52
C ASN A 292 -4.49 4.75 20.67
N ASN A 293 -4.23 3.50 21.07
CA ASN A 293 -3.22 2.66 20.47
C ASN A 293 -3.89 1.59 19.61
N LEU A 294 -3.91 1.80 18.29
CA LEU A 294 -4.55 0.89 17.34
C LEU A 294 -3.68 -0.32 16.98
N PHE A 295 -2.38 -0.29 17.27
CA PHE A 295 -1.42 -1.28 16.78
C PHE A 295 -0.75 -2.08 17.91
N GLY A 296 -1.05 -1.76 19.17
CA GLY A 296 -0.43 -2.41 20.33
C GLY A 296 1.06 -2.09 20.50
N LEU A 297 1.54 -0.99 19.94
CA LEU A 297 2.97 -0.68 19.89
C LEU A 297 3.40 0.29 20.99
N ASN A 298 4.66 0.21 21.39
CA ASN A 298 5.25 1.12 22.35
C ASN A 298 5.27 2.56 21.78
N ALA A 299 4.83 3.50 22.61
CA ALA A 299 4.63 4.90 22.34
C ALA A 299 5.92 5.74 22.55
N GLY A 300 6.95 5.16 23.20
CA GLY A 300 8.32 5.68 23.35
C GLY A 300 8.39 7.06 23.99
N ASP A 301 8.13 8.08 23.18
CA ASP A 301 8.23 9.50 23.51
C ASP A 301 6.88 10.23 23.59
N SER A 302 5.74 9.56 23.33
CA SER A 302 4.43 10.24 23.31
C SER A 302 3.76 10.42 24.67
N ASN A 303 4.12 9.59 25.66
CA ASN A 303 3.72 9.76 27.06
C ASN A 303 4.79 9.15 27.97
N PRO A 304 5.52 9.94 28.78
CA PRO A 304 6.56 9.42 29.67
C PRO A 304 6.01 8.57 30.83
N ASP A 305 4.70 8.67 31.13
CA ASP A 305 4.07 7.97 32.27
C ASP A 305 3.42 6.62 31.88
N ASP A 306 3.19 6.37 30.58
CA ASP A 306 2.67 5.10 30.04
C ASP A 306 3.25 4.85 28.65
N SER A 307 4.17 3.88 28.57
CA SER A 307 4.90 3.55 27.33
C SER A 307 4.02 3.00 26.22
N TYR A 308 2.71 2.85 26.37
CA TYR A 308 1.82 2.36 25.31
C TYR A 308 0.67 3.33 24.98
N ALA A 309 0.66 4.51 25.62
CA ALA A 309 -0.34 5.53 25.39
C ALA A 309 0.11 6.59 24.38
N TYR A 310 -0.74 6.79 23.37
CA TYR A 310 -0.60 7.89 22.42
C TYR A 310 -1.57 9.02 22.76
N SER A 311 -1.11 10.26 22.58
CA SER A 311 -1.93 11.46 22.81
C SER A 311 -3.16 11.53 21.89
N SER A 312 -3.11 10.88 20.72
CA SER A 312 -4.26 10.69 19.83
C SER A 312 -4.03 9.52 18.88
N VAL A 313 -5.12 9.05 18.25
CA VAL A 313 -5.06 8.01 17.22
C VAL A 313 -4.22 8.45 16.01
N SER A 314 -4.28 9.73 15.63
CA SER A 314 -3.44 10.27 14.55
C SER A 314 -1.94 10.20 14.87
N VAL A 315 -1.56 10.43 16.13
CA VAL A 315 -0.16 10.28 16.58
C VAL A 315 0.26 8.80 16.55
N CYS A 316 -0.63 7.90 16.97
CA CYS A 316 -0.41 6.46 16.85
C CYS A 316 -0.18 6.01 15.39
N ILE A 317 -1.04 6.46 14.45
CA ILE A 317 -0.90 6.16 13.02
C ILE A 317 0.41 6.74 12.45
N LYS A 318 0.78 7.97 12.82
CA LYS A 318 2.07 8.56 12.43
C LYS A 318 3.24 7.72 12.95
N ALA A 319 3.24 7.33 14.23
CA ALA A 319 4.30 6.51 14.81
C ALA A 319 4.39 5.15 14.11
N PHE A 320 3.26 4.48 13.86
CA PHE A 320 3.22 3.24 13.10
C PHE A 320 3.82 3.40 11.70
N THR A 321 3.35 4.37 10.92
CA THR A 321 3.77 4.53 9.51
C THR A 321 5.20 5.07 9.34
N GLU A 322 5.63 6.01 10.17
CA GLU A 322 6.95 6.60 10.08
C GLU A 322 8.02 5.74 10.76
N THR A 323 7.83 5.45 12.05
CA THR A 323 8.84 4.84 12.89
C THR A 323 8.88 3.33 12.68
N TYR A 324 7.77 2.65 12.89
CA TYR A 324 7.74 1.18 12.80
C TYR A 324 7.78 0.72 11.33
N MET A 325 7.01 1.30 10.43
CA MET A 325 7.02 0.83 9.04
C MET A 325 8.22 1.40 8.28
N SER A 326 8.24 2.70 7.98
CA SER A 326 9.21 3.22 7.02
C SER A 326 10.67 3.16 7.49
N LYS A 327 10.94 3.37 8.78
CA LYS A 327 12.32 3.39 9.32
C LYS A 327 12.85 2.01 9.72
N THR A 328 11.98 1.03 10.03
CA THR A 328 12.41 -0.31 10.49
C THR A 328 11.90 -1.44 9.59
N TYR A 329 10.62 -1.82 9.64
CA TYR A 329 10.10 -2.99 8.89
C TYR A 329 10.26 -2.90 7.36
N LEU A 330 10.31 -1.69 6.81
CA LEU A 330 10.53 -1.44 5.38
C LEU A 330 11.98 -1.04 5.06
N ASN A 331 12.89 -1.08 6.03
CA ASN A 331 14.28 -0.65 5.87
C ASN A 331 15.22 -1.86 5.77
N PRO A 332 15.78 -2.16 4.59
CA PRO A 332 16.68 -3.31 4.40
C PRO A 332 17.97 -3.32 5.22
N ASN A 333 18.32 -2.21 5.88
CA ASN A 333 19.46 -2.14 6.79
C ASN A 333 19.09 -2.39 8.26
N ASP A 334 17.81 -2.59 8.56
CA ASP A 334 17.31 -2.88 9.90
C ASP A 334 17.30 -4.40 10.17
N GLY A 335 17.64 -4.80 11.39
CA GLY A 335 17.68 -6.22 11.78
C GLY A 335 16.32 -6.91 11.78
N ILE A 336 15.22 -6.14 11.80
CA ILE A 336 13.86 -6.69 11.73
C ILE A 336 13.31 -6.78 10.31
N TYR A 337 14.07 -6.38 9.29
CA TYR A 337 13.63 -6.42 7.91
C TYR A 337 13.60 -7.84 7.34
N TRP A 338 12.41 -8.26 6.90
CA TRP A 338 12.17 -9.55 6.25
C TRP A 338 11.41 -9.41 4.91
N GLY A 339 11.30 -8.18 4.40
CA GLY A 339 10.55 -7.82 3.19
C GLY A 339 9.39 -6.88 3.49
N GLY A 340 9.17 -5.88 2.62
CA GLY A 340 8.20 -4.81 2.86
C GLY A 340 6.73 -5.11 2.58
N PHE A 341 6.21 -6.27 2.98
CA PHE A 341 4.83 -6.75 2.77
C PHE A 341 4.33 -7.52 4.00
N LEU A 342 3.02 -7.77 4.13
CA LEU A 342 2.47 -8.42 5.34
C LEU A 342 3.08 -9.81 5.58
N GLY A 343 3.04 -10.66 4.55
CA GLY A 343 3.74 -11.94 4.51
C GLY A 343 3.25 -12.99 5.51
N ASN A 344 4.17 -13.86 5.90
CA ASN A 344 3.96 -15.03 6.75
C ASN A 344 5.21 -15.29 7.61
N LYS A 345 5.36 -16.48 8.20
CA LYS A 345 6.55 -16.79 9.03
C LYS A 345 7.83 -17.05 8.24
N GLY A 346 7.73 -17.24 6.92
CA GLY A 346 8.89 -17.40 6.04
C GLY A 346 9.46 -16.06 5.51
N SER A 347 8.63 -15.02 5.39
CA SER A 347 9.05 -13.70 4.87
C SER A 347 8.00 -12.62 5.11
N GLY A 348 8.41 -11.36 5.05
CA GLY A 348 7.56 -10.19 5.28
C GLY A 348 7.53 -9.75 6.74
N ILE A 349 6.66 -8.78 7.02
CA ILE A 349 6.52 -8.12 8.34
C ILE A 349 6.19 -9.13 9.44
N ASN A 350 5.35 -10.13 9.14
CA ASN A 350 4.89 -11.12 10.11
C ASN A 350 6.03 -11.88 10.83
N VAL A 351 7.18 -12.07 10.16
CA VAL A 351 8.33 -12.79 10.74
C VAL A 351 8.76 -12.21 12.09
N LYS A 352 8.75 -10.88 12.23
CA LYS A 352 9.21 -10.17 13.44
C LYS A 352 8.12 -9.37 14.16
N TYR A 353 6.92 -9.30 13.60
CA TYR A 353 5.82 -8.49 14.14
C TYR A 353 4.92 -9.22 15.14
N ALA A 354 4.52 -10.46 14.87
CA ALA A 354 3.54 -11.18 15.69
C ALA A 354 3.95 -12.62 15.93
N SER A 355 3.54 -13.24 17.05
CA SER A 355 3.70 -14.68 17.25
C SER A 355 2.65 -15.51 16.49
N ASP A 356 1.52 -14.89 16.13
CA ASP A 356 0.50 -15.49 15.26
C ASP A 356 1.05 -15.74 13.84
N PRO A 357 1.22 -17.01 13.41
CA PRO A 357 1.75 -17.31 12.08
C PRO A 357 0.85 -16.85 10.94
N TYR A 358 -0.42 -16.52 11.20
CA TYR A 358 -1.41 -16.09 10.21
C TYR A 358 -1.80 -14.61 10.34
N TRP A 359 -1.07 -13.83 11.16
CA TRP A 359 -1.29 -12.38 11.32
C TRP A 359 -1.40 -11.63 9.97
N GLY A 360 -0.49 -11.92 9.04
CA GLY A 360 -0.49 -11.28 7.73
C GLY A 360 -1.72 -11.62 6.88
N GLU A 361 -2.24 -12.84 7.00
CA GLU A 361 -3.49 -13.25 6.35
C GLU A 361 -4.72 -12.60 7.00
N LYS A 362 -4.74 -12.51 8.34
CA LYS A 362 -5.83 -11.83 9.07
C LYS A 362 -5.92 -10.36 8.69
N ALA A 363 -4.79 -9.65 8.70
CA ALA A 363 -4.73 -8.26 8.26
C ALA A 363 -5.18 -8.11 6.79
N ALA A 364 -4.71 -9.00 5.88
CA ALA A 364 -5.14 -9.00 4.49
C ALA A 364 -6.64 -9.28 4.30
N SER A 365 -7.23 -10.15 5.13
CA SER A 365 -8.68 -10.43 5.11
C SER A 365 -9.50 -9.17 5.40
N MET A 366 -9.05 -8.33 6.35
CA MET A 366 -9.68 -7.02 6.61
C MET A 366 -9.60 -6.09 5.40
N VAL A 367 -8.47 -6.11 4.69
CA VAL A 367 -8.26 -5.29 3.49
C VAL A 367 -9.18 -5.73 2.36
N TRP A 368 -9.36 -7.03 2.15
CA TRP A 368 -10.31 -7.56 1.17
C TRP A 368 -11.74 -7.06 1.43
N LEU A 369 -12.17 -7.04 2.69
CA LEU A 369 -13.49 -6.53 3.07
C LEU A 369 -13.66 -5.04 2.81
N LEU A 370 -12.64 -4.24 3.14
CA LEU A 370 -12.66 -2.79 2.89
C LEU A 370 -12.65 -2.48 1.38
N ASP A 371 -11.82 -3.14 0.59
CA ASP A 371 -11.78 -2.90 -0.86
C ASP A 371 -13.08 -3.34 -1.55
N ALA A 372 -13.66 -4.48 -1.12
CA ALA A 372 -14.96 -4.93 -1.61
C ALA A 372 -16.06 -3.90 -1.38
N ALA A 373 -16.12 -3.34 -0.16
CA ALA A 373 -17.07 -2.27 0.16
C ALA A 373 -16.81 -0.96 -0.62
N GLY A 374 -15.56 -0.73 -1.04
CA GLY A 374 -15.15 0.44 -1.84
C GLY A 374 -15.31 0.29 -3.35
N GLY A 375 -15.78 -0.88 -3.82
CA GLY A 375 -15.98 -1.15 -5.23
C GLY A 375 -14.72 -1.69 -5.94
N ASN A 376 -13.87 -2.43 -5.23
CA ASN A 376 -12.78 -3.22 -5.80
C ASN A 376 -11.73 -2.39 -6.56
N LYS A 377 -11.40 -1.19 -6.05
CA LYS A 377 -10.51 -0.26 -6.73
C LYS A 377 -9.04 -0.64 -6.61
N ASP A 378 -8.63 -1.17 -5.46
CA ASP A 378 -7.21 -1.41 -5.17
C ASP A 378 -6.78 -2.86 -5.44
N GLN A 379 -7.69 -3.84 -5.43
CA GLN A 379 -7.34 -5.24 -5.66
C GLN A 379 -6.73 -5.42 -7.05
N TYR A 380 -5.61 -6.14 -7.14
CA TYR A 380 -4.87 -6.37 -8.39
C TYR A 380 -4.46 -5.08 -9.15
N ALA A 381 -4.44 -3.90 -8.52
CA ALA A 381 -4.01 -2.65 -9.15
C ALA A 381 -2.51 -2.65 -9.48
N TYR A 382 -1.68 -3.39 -8.74
CA TYR A 382 -0.23 -3.35 -8.87
C TYR A 382 0.36 -4.68 -9.33
N SER A 383 1.40 -4.60 -10.15
CA SER A 383 2.18 -5.77 -10.52
C SER A 383 3.08 -6.21 -9.36
N ILE A 384 3.07 -7.51 -9.08
CA ILE A 384 3.84 -8.12 -7.99
C ILE A 384 4.79 -9.15 -8.59
N GLY A 385 6.07 -8.97 -8.32
CA GLY A 385 7.12 -9.94 -8.59
C GLY A 385 7.55 -10.63 -7.31
N ILE A 386 7.75 -11.95 -7.35
CA ILE A 386 8.21 -12.74 -6.21
C ILE A 386 9.56 -13.37 -6.54
N LYS A 387 10.51 -13.21 -5.64
CA LYS A 387 11.78 -13.94 -5.63
C LYS A 387 11.59 -15.26 -4.88
N ASP A 388 12.25 -16.31 -5.37
CA ASP A 388 12.29 -17.62 -4.70
C ASP A 388 10.88 -18.08 -4.31
N THR A 389 9.98 -18.22 -5.31
CA THR A 389 8.62 -18.76 -5.13
C THR A 389 8.59 -20.20 -4.63
N PHE A 390 9.79 -20.75 -4.41
CA PHE A 390 10.06 -22.05 -3.87
C PHE A 390 11.16 -21.90 -2.81
N ALA A 391 10.93 -22.40 -1.59
CA ALA A 391 11.80 -22.20 -0.44
C ALA A 391 13.07 -23.08 -0.44
N GLY A 392 13.75 -23.20 -1.58
CA GLY A 392 14.94 -24.05 -1.73
C GLY A 392 16.24 -23.32 -2.05
N SER A 393 16.16 -22.16 -2.70
CA SER A 393 17.34 -21.46 -3.25
C SER A 393 17.91 -20.39 -2.31
N HIS A 394 17.08 -19.78 -1.46
CA HIS A 394 17.47 -18.77 -0.45
C HIS A 394 18.45 -17.71 -0.99
N GLN A 395 18.21 -17.24 -2.21
CA GLN A 395 19.17 -16.39 -2.92
C GLN A 395 19.28 -15.05 -2.23
N ASN A 396 20.46 -14.43 -2.19
CA ASN A 396 20.54 -13.02 -1.82
C ASN A 396 20.59 -12.16 -3.10
N LEU A 397 19.50 -11.44 -3.41
CA LEU A 397 19.46 -10.56 -4.57
C LEU A 397 19.92 -9.16 -4.22
N LEU A 398 20.61 -8.53 -5.17
CA LEU A 398 21.07 -7.15 -5.04
C LEU A 398 20.10 -6.20 -5.74
N VAL A 399 19.63 -5.19 -5.02
CA VAL A 399 18.84 -4.11 -5.62
C VAL A 399 19.79 -3.01 -6.07
N LYS A 400 19.75 -2.70 -7.37
CA LYS A 400 20.68 -1.83 -8.07
C LYS A 400 20.10 -0.44 -8.32
N ALA A 401 20.95 0.58 -8.33
CA ALA A 401 20.58 1.96 -8.63
C ALA A 401 20.18 2.17 -10.11
N GLY A 402 20.67 1.32 -11.00
CA GLY A 402 20.41 1.34 -12.45
C GLY A 402 20.18 -0.06 -13.00
N SER A 403 19.68 -0.14 -14.24
CA SER A 403 19.37 -1.40 -14.94
C SER A 403 20.64 -2.08 -15.47
N SER A 404 21.66 -2.26 -14.64
CA SER A 404 22.92 -2.92 -15.00
C SER A 404 23.55 -3.54 -13.77
N ALA A 405 24.17 -4.72 -13.93
CA ALA A 405 24.90 -5.40 -12.87
C ALA A 405 26.05 -4.55 -12.30
N SER A 406 26.64 -3.67 -13.12
CA SER A 406 27.71 -2.73 -12.72
C SER A 406 27.21 -1.49 -11.98
N SER A 407 25.90 -1.26 -11.91
CA SER A 407 25.34 -0.15 -11.15
C SER A 407 25.58 -0.33 -9.65
N ALA A 408 25.63 0.78 -8.91
CA ALA A 408 25.75 0.76 -7.45
C ALA A 408 24.65 -0.12 -6.83
N THR A 409 25.05 -0.96 -5.87
CA THR A 409 24.11 -1.73 -5.05
C THR A 409 23.57 -0.82 -3.95
N MET A 410 22.25 -0.68 -3.87
CA MET A 410 21.61 0.12 -2.83
C MET A 410 21.40 -0.68 -1.54
N TYR A 411 20.99 -1.94 -1.67
CA TYR A 411 20.83 -2.91 -0.58
C TYR A 411 20.71 -4.33 -1.15
N SER A 412 20.65 -5.33 -0.27
CA SER A 412 20.39 -6.72 -0.63
C SER A 412 19.09 -7.21 0.01
N THR A 413 18.45 -8.20 -0.60
CA THR A 413 17.17 -8.72 -0.13
C THR A 413 17.28 -9.64 1.07
N GLY A 414 18.47 -10.16 1.40
CA GLY A 414 18.64 -11.26 2.35
C GLY A 414 18.27 -12.62 1.73
N THR A 415 18.28 -13.67 2.55
CA THR A 415 18.11 -15.09 2.17
C THR A 415 16.67 -15.60 2.31
N GLN A 416 15.73 -14.74 2.73
CA GLN A 416 14.31 -15.08 2.78
C GLN A 416 13.78 -15.42 1.38
N CYS A 417 12.92 -16.44 1.34
CA CYS A 417 12.20 -16.86 0.14
C CYS A 417 10.87 -16.11 0.03
N ASN A 418 10.14 -16.28 -1.08
CA ASN A 418 8.83 -15.65 -1.31
C ASN A 418 8.83 -14.12 -1.11
N THR A 419 9.95 -13.45 -1.36
CA THR A 419 10.07 -12.00 -1.16
C THR A 419 9.34 -11.25 -2.26
N SER A 420 8.40 -10.39 -1.89
CA SER A 420 7.59 -9.59 -2.79
C SER A 420 8.23 -8.26 -3.17
N PHE A 421 8.06 -7.88 -4.45
CA PHE A 421 8.49 -6.63 -5.03
C PHE A 421 7.35 -5.97 -5.80
N LEU A 422 7.23 -4.65 -5.63
CA LEU A 422 6.28 -3.84 -6.38
C LEU A 422 6.93 -3.46 -7.70
N LEU A 423 6.49 -4.08 -8.80
CA LEU A 423 7.03 -3.75 -10.13
C LEU A 423 6.42 -2.43 -10.60
N LEU A 424 7.28 -1.47 -10.88
CA LEU A 424 6.90 -0.18 -11.49
C LEU A 424 6.89 -0.27 -13.02
N ASP A 425 7.62 -1.24 -13.56
CA ASP A 425 7.63 -1.60 -14.98
C ASP A 425 7.82 -3.12 -15.09
N ASN A 426 6.88 -3.80 -15.75
CA ASN A 426 6.93 -5.24 -15.99
C ASN A 426 7.79 -5.60 -17.21
N THR A 427 8.33 -4.61 -17.91
CA THR A 427 9.24 -4.80 -19.03
C THR A 427 10.67 -4.72 -18.51
N ALA A 428 11.44 -5.79 -18.70
CA ALA A 428 12.83 -5.81 -18.28
C ALA A 428 13.66 -4.86 -19.17
N GLN A 429 14.39 -3.96 -18.54
CA GLN A 429 15.36 -3.08 -19.18
C GLN A 429 16.75 -3.67 -18.92
N ASN A 430 17.47 -4.07 -19.97
CA ASN A 430 18.80 -4.69 -19.87
C ASN A 430 18.85 -5.90 -18.88
N GLY A 431 17.76 -6.68 -18.82
CA GLY A 431 17.65 -7.84 -17.92
C GLY A 431 17.25 -7.49 -16.47
N PHE A 432 16.82 -6.27 -16.19
CA PHE A 432 16.35 -5.85 -14.86
C PHE A 432 14.93 -5.30 -14.90
N TYR A 433 14.11 -5.65 -13.90
CA TYR A 433 12.83 -4.97 -13.65
C TYR A 433 13.04 -3.72 -12.82
N LYS A 434 12.26 -2.68 -13.10
CA LYS A 434 12.19 -1.48 -12.26
C LYS A 434 11.19 -1.71 -11.14
N ILE A 435 11.63 -1.52 -9.90
CA ILE A 435 10.83 -1.78 -8.69
C ILE A 435 10.77 -0.56 -7.79
N ALA A 436 9.73 -0.44 -6.96
CA ALA A 436 9.76 0.47 -5.83
C ALA A 436 10.85 0.00 -4.85
N SER A 437 11.59 0.94 -4.27
CA SER A 437 12.55 0.60 -3.22
C SER A 437 11.80 0.40 -1.91
N ASP A 438 12.06 -0.69 -1.17
CA ASP A 438 11.51 -0.86 0.18
C ASP A 438 12.05 0.23 1.12
N GLY A 439 13.37 0.40 1.19
CA GLY A 439 13.99 1.43 2.03
C GLY A 439 13.94 2.82 1.40
N VAL A 440 13.92 3.86 2.24
CA VAL A 440 14.11 5.26 1.82
C VAL A 440 15.54 5.44 1.33
N LEU A 441 15.72 5.94 0.10
CA LEU A 441 17.04 6.10 -0.50
C LEU A 441 17.68 7.45 -0.12
N ASN A 442 19.01 7.49 -0.11
CA ASN A 442 19.75 8.75 -0.11
C ASN A 442 19.53 9.53 -1.42
N SER A 443 19.88 10.81 -1.44
CA SER A 443 19.64 11.69 -2.61
C SER A 443 20.35 11.23 -3.89
N ALA A 444 21.49 10.54 -3.76
CA ALA A 444 22.23 9.96 -4.88
C ALA A 444 21.64 8.64 -5.39
N ARG A 445 20.68 8.04 -4.65
CA ARG A 445 20.11 6.71 -4.91
C ARG A 445 21.15 5.61 -5.01
N THR A 446 22.17 5.68 -4.16
CA THR A 446 23.26 4.70 -4.09
C THR A 446 23.20 3.85 -2.82
N GLY A 447 22.25 4.12 -1.93
CA GLY A 447 22.06 3.40 -0.66
C GLY A 447 20.85 3.92 0.12
N ILE A 448 20.58 3.28 1.25
CA ILE A 448 19.48 3.63 2.16
C ILE A 448 19.86 4.84 3.05
N ASN A 449 18.92 5.77 3.22
CA ASN A 449 18.96 6.77 4.28
C ASN A 449 18.17 6.24 5.49
N LYS A 450 18.89 5.64 6.45
CA LYS A 450 18.30 4.94 7.60
C LYS A 450 17.51 5.84 8.57
N ASP A 451 17.83 7.14 8.61
CA ASP A 451 17.23 8.06 9.59
C ASP A 451 15.96 8.73 9.05
N ALA A 452 15.68 8.58 7.75
CA ALA A 452 14.55 9.21 7.08
C ALA A 452 13.32 8.28 7.03
N GLY A 453 12.17 8.80 7.47
CA GLY A 453 10.88 8.13 7.30
C GLY A 453 10.13 8.58 6.04
N THR A 454 10.41 9.78 5.51
CA THR A 454 9.68 10.34 4.37
C THR A 454 10.04 9.64 3.07
N TYR A 455 9.04 9.22 2.30
CA TYR A 455 9.21 8.43 1.09
C TYR A 455 8.66 9.16 -0.13
N ASN A 456 9.49 9.33 -1.16
CA ASN A 456 9.10 9.96 -2.41
C ASN A 456 8.91 8.93 -3.53
N PHE A 457 7.66 8.61 -3.86
CA PHE A 457 7.32 7.60 -4.88
C PHE A 457 7.96 7.83 -6.26
N SER A 458 8.28 9.07 -6.62
CA SER A 458 8.88 9.40 -7.92
C SER A 458 10.39 9.09 -8.01
N SER A 459 11.09 9.09 -6.88
CA SER A 459 12.55 8.91 -6.82
C SER A 459 12.98 7.62 -6.13
N MET A 460 12.15 7.07 -5.24
CA MET A 460 12.47 5.87 -4.45
C MET A 460 12.19 4.58 -5.24
N TYR A 461 13.03 4.31 -6.24
CA TYR A 461 12.96 3.10 -7.07
C TYR A 461 14.33 2.49 -7.30
N GLY A 462 14.37 1.19 -7.58
CA GLY A 462 15.57 0.44 -7.92
C GLY A 462 15.35 -0.54 -9.06
N TYR A 463 16.37 -1.36 -9.29
CA TYR A 463 16.38 -2.37 -10.33
C TYR A 463 16.79 -3.72 -9.75
N ILE A 464 16.06 -4.77 -10.11
CA ILE A 464 16.31 -6.14 -9.66
C ILE A 464 16.42 -7.08 -10.87
N ALA A 465 17.25 -8.11 -10.78
CA ALA A 465 17.51 -9.03 -11.87
C ALA A 465 16.23 -9.78 -12.27
N ALA A 466 15.80 -9.62 -13.52
CA ALA A 466 14.50 -10.11 -13.98
C ALA A 466 14.40 -11.64 -13.98
N ASN A 467 15.51 -12.34 -14.25
CA ASN A 467 15.58 -13.80 -14.26
C ASN A 467 15.45 -14.44 -12.86
N SER A 468 15.47 -13.65 -11.78
CA SER A 468 15.27 -14.12 -10.41
C SER A 468 13.88 -13.82 -9.86
N ILE A 469 12.98 -13.23 -10.66
CA ILE A 469 11.65 -12.77 -10.26
C ILE A 469 10.59 -13.47 -11.11
N VAL A 470 9.61 -14.08 -10.44
CA VAL A 470 8.37 -14.58 -11.05
C VAL A 470 7.29 -13.53 -10.88
N ILE A 471 6.68 -13.06 -11.97
CA ILE A 471 5.53 -12.15 -11.91
C ILE A 471 4.30 -12.97 -11.55
N VAL A 472 3.77 -12.78 -10.34
CA VAL A 472 2.61 -13.54 -9.81
C VAL A 472 1.30 -12.76 -9.91
N ASN A 473 1.39 -11.43 -10.06
CA ASN A 473 0.27 -10.59 -10.41
C ASN A 473 0.72 -9.55 -11.45
N THR A 474 -0.08 -9.38 -12.50
CA THR A 474 0.07 -8.25 -13.42
C THR A 474 -0.97 -7.21 -13.04
N GLY A 475 -0.51 -6.05 -12.58
CA GLY A 475 -1.38 -4.97 -12.16
C GLY A 475 -2.22 -4.44 -13.31
N ARG A 476 -3.43 -3.95 -12.99
CA ARG A 476 -4.16 -3.08 -13.91
C ARG A 476 -3.27 -1.87 -14.19
N THR A 477 -2.77 -1.71 -15.41
CA THR A 477 -2.04 -0.50 -15.77
C THR A 477 -3.08 0.60 -15.95
N PRO A 478 -3.23 1.56 -15.02
CA PRO A 478 -4.23 2.61 -15.21
C PRO A 478 -3.75 3.45 -16.39
N THR A 479 -4.54 3.50 -17.45
CA THR A 479 -4.24 4.26 -18.67
C THR A 479 -5.03 5.55 -18.70
N GLY A 480 -4.65 6.47 -19.58
CA GLY A 480 -5.40 7.71 -19.73
C GLY A 480 -5.36 8.55 -18.45
N VAL A 481 -6.53 9.07 -18.04
CA VAL A 481 -6.66 9.89 -16.84
C VAL A 481 -6.77 9.08 -15.55
N ASP A 482 -7.06 7.79 -15.63
CA ASP A 482 -7.24 6.93 -14.44
C ASP A 482 -5.92 6.65 -13.71
N LYS A 483 -4.79 6.97 -14.34
CA LYS A 483 -3.48 6.99 -13.67
C LYS A 483 -3.30 8.15 -12.70
N PHE A 484 -4.12 9.19 -12.83
CA PHE A 484 -4.05 10.36 -11.95
C PHE A 484 -4.83 10.09 -10.67
N ARG A 485 -4.13 10.00 -9.55
CA ARG A 485 -4.67 9.68 -8.21
C ARG A 485 -5.66 10.75 -7.70
N ASP A 486 -5.57 11.95 -8.23
CA ASP A 486 -6.42 13.08 -7.89
C ASP A 486 -7.53 13.36 -8.91
N VAL A 487 -7.72 12.46 -9.89
CA VAL A 487 -8.83 12.48 -10.84
C VAL A 487 -9.85 11.42 -10.45
N ASN A 488 -10.93 11.86 -9.81
CA ASN A 488 -12.02 10.96 -9.43
C ASN A 488 -12.94 10.68 -10.63
N ALA A 489 -13.14 9.40 -10.98
CA ALA A 489 -14.07 8.96 -12.03
C ALA A 489 -15.51 9.49 -11.89
N GLY A 490 -15.97 9.72 -10.65
CA GLY A 490 -17.28 10.32 -10.36
C GLY A 490 -17.28 11.85 -10.28
N GLY A 491 -16.15 12.51 -10.49
CA GLY A 491 -16.05 13.97 -10.42
C GLY A 491 -16.72 14.65 -11.62
N TRP A 492 -17.38 15.79 -11.40
CA TRP A 492 -18.01 16.59 -12.47
C TRP A 492 -17.03 16.98 -13.59
N TYR A 493 -15.74 17.06 -13.27
CA TYR A 493 -14.67 17.42 -14.19
C TYR A 493 -14.09 16.24 -14.97
N TYR A 494 -14.43 15.01 -14.61
CA TYR A 494 -13.74 13.81 -15.10
C TYR A 494 -13.75 13.70 -16.62
N SER A 495 -14.93 13.83 -17.24
CA SER A 495 -15.09 13.75 -18.70
C SER A 495 -14.30 14.86 -19.40
N TYR A 496 -14.33 16.08 -18.89
CA TYR A 496 -13.58 17.20 -19.45
C TYR A 496 -12.08 17.00 -19.35
N VAL A 497 -11.58 16.54 -18.19
CA VAL A 497 -10.17 16.23 -17.95
C VAL A 497 -9.71 15.09 -18.88
N LYS A 498 -10.53 14.05 -19.05
CA LYS A 498 -10.31 12.96 -19.99
C LYS A 498 -10.14 13.47 -21.42
N THR A 499 -11.08 14.29 -21.90
CA THR A 499 -11.04 14.84 -23.27
C THR A 499 -9.78 15.64 -23.55
N VAL A 500 -9.43 16.60 -22.68
CA VAL A 500 -8.23 17.43 -22.91
C VAL A 500 -6.92 16.67 -22.74
N TYR A 501 -6.92 15.62 -21.90
CA TYR A 501 -5.75 14.77 -21.70
C TYR A 501 -5.50 13.83 -22.88
N GLU A 502 -6.54 13.12 -23.33
CA GLU A 502 -6.47 12.17 -24.45
C GLU A 502 -6.14 12.87 -25.78
N ARG A 503 -6.58 14.13 -25.94
CA ARG A 503 -6.21 14.98 -27.09
C ARG A 503 -4.82 15.62 -26.97
N GLY A 504 -4.08 15.39 -25.88
CA GLY A 504 -2.75 15.96 -25.65
C GLY A 504 -2.72 17.48 -25.42
N ILE A 505 -3.88 18.09 -25.16
CA ILE A 505 -4.04 19.54 -24.97
C ILE A 505 -3.57 19.94 -23.56
N MET A 506 -3.98 19.16 -22.55
CA MET A 506 -3.51 19.30 -21.18
C MET A 506 -2.77 18.02 -20.76
N THR A 507 -1.75 18.17 -19.93
CA THR A 507 -0.94 17.07 -19.39
C THR A 507 -1.04 17.03 -17.87
N GLY A 508 -0.68 15.91 -17.25
CA GLY A 508 -0.49 15.85 -15.79
C GLY A 508 0.58 16.82 -15.31
N MET A 509 0.51 17.20 -14.03
CA MET A 509 1.57 17.94 -13.34
C MET A 509 2.78 17.03 -13.06
N ASP A 510 2.51 15.76 -12.82
CA ASP A 510 3.50 14.68 -12.74
C ASP A 510 2.89 13.36 -13.28
N THR A 511 3.57 12.22 -13.06
CA THR A 511 3.14 10.89 -13.52
C THR A 511 1.75 10.49 -13.01
N TYR A 512 1.39 10.87 -11.79
CA TYR A 512 0.20 10.42 -11.06
C TYR A 512 -0.70 11.55 -10.56
N THR A 513 -0.42 12.81 -10.90
CA THR A 513 -1.22 13.97 -10.49
C THR A 513 -1.64 14.80 -11.70
N PHE A 514 -2.94 15.06 -11.87
CA PHE A 514 -3.47 16.01 -12.84
C PHE A 514 -3.61 17.43 -12.28
N GLY A 515 -3.95 17.57 -11.01
CA GLY A 515 -4.23 18.81 -10.29
C GLY A 515 -5.55 19.49 -10.64
N PRO A 516 -6.75 18.85 -10.62
CA PRO A 516 -8.00 19.49 -11.06
C PRO A 516 -8.34 20.81 -10.34
N ALA A 517 -8.01 20.89 -9.04
CA ALA A 517 -8.27 22.08 -8.21
C ALA A 517 -7.15 23.13 -8.27
N VAL A 518 -6.00 22.83 -8.88
CA VAL A 518 -4.87 23.77 -8.94
C VAL A 518 -5.20 24.91 -9.90
N SER A 519 -4.90 26.14 -9.47
CA SER A 519 -5.07 27.34 -10.29
C SER A 519 -4.08 27.37 -11.47
N LEU A 520 -4.53 27.78 -12.66
CA LEU A 520 -3.64 27.94 -13.81
C LEU A 520 -2.89 29.26 -13.78
N SER A 521 -1.63 29.22 -14.25
CA SER A 521 -0.92 30.43 -14.64
C SER A 521 -1.20 30.81 -16.10
N ARG A 522 -0.96 32.08 -16.44
CA ARG A 522 -1.09 32.60 -17.82
C ARG A 522 -0.22 31.83 -18.83
N ALA A 523 1.00 31.43 -18.43
CA ALA A 523 1.89 30.61 -19.26
C ALA A 523 1.30 29.23 -19.58
N HIS A 524 0.69 28.57 -18.59
CA HIS A 524 0.02 27.29 -18.81
C HIS A 524 -1.15 27.45 -19.77
N PHE A 525 -1.94 28.52 -19.65
CA PHE A 525 -3.06 28.74 -20.56
C PHE A 525 -2.61 29.05 -22.00
N ALA A 526 -1.56 29.84 -22.19
CA ALA A 526 -0.95 30.04 -23.51
C ALA A 526 -0.45 28.71 -24.11
N THR A 527 0.13 27.84 -23.29
CA THR A 527 0.58 26.49 -23.69
C THR A 527 -0.57 25.60 -24.15
N ILE A 528 -1.74 25.70 -23.51
CA ILE A 528 -2.94 24.97 -23.90
C ILE A 528 -3.41 25.39 -25.29
N LEU A 529 -3.55 26.69 -25.56
CA LEU A 529 -3.95 27.21 -26.88
C LEU A 529 -2.95 26.85 -27.97
N TYR A 530 -1.65 26.91 -27.64
CA TYR A 530 -0.58 26.50 -28.54
C TYR A 530 -0.66 25.02 -28.92
N ARG A 531 -0.97 24.14 -27.95
CA ARG A 531 -1.18 22.71 -28.20
C ARG A 531 -2.42 22.42 -29.02
N MET A 532 -3.51 23.19 -28.81
CA MET A 532 -4.69 23.12 -29.67
C MET A 532 -4.36 23.43 -31.14
N GLN A 533 -3.34 24.26 -31.39
CA GLN A 533 -2.84 24.54 -32.74
C GLN A 533 -1.81 23.53 -33.26
N GLY A 534 -1.60 22.41 -32.57
CA GLY A 534 -0.61 21.40 -32.97
C GLY A 534 0.84 21.79 -32.68
N SER A 535 1.07 22.73 -31.77
CA SER A 535 2.41 23.15 -31.32
C SER A 535 3.36 23.62 -32.44
N PRO A 536 2.97 24.61 -33.26
CA PRO A 536 3.74 25.05 -34.43
C PRO A 536 5.12 25.63 -34.05
N SER A 537 6.14 25.36 -34.87
CA SER A 537 7.49 25.89 -34.62
C SER A 537 7.52 27.42 -34.63
N VAL A 538 8.23 28.00 -33.65
CA VAL A 538 8.42 29.46 -33.52
C VAL A 538 9.88 29.76 -33.22
N SER A 539 10.47 30.72 -33.94
CA SER A 539 11.80 31.23 -33.64
C SER A 539 11.76 32.20 -32.45
N TYR A 540 12.73 32.07 -31.55
CA TYR A 540 12.81 32.96 -30.39
C TYR A 540 13.02 34.42 -30.80
N LYS A 541 12.24 35.31 -30.18
CA LYS A 541 12.42 36.76 -30.18
C LYS A 541 12.14 37.28 -28.78
N ALA A 542 12.96 38.19 -28.28
CA ALA A 542 12.77 38.81 -26.97
C ALA A 542 11.63 39.86 -27.01
N VAL A 543 10.39 39.40 -27.11
CA VAL A 543 9.19 40.27 -27.16
C VAL A 543 8.81 40.77 -25.78
N PHE A 544 8.91 39.92 -24.77
CA PHE A 544 8.64 40.27 -23.36
C PHE A 544 9.91 40.05 -22.53
N PRO A 545 10.27 40.98 -21.64
CA PRO A 545 11.49 40.86 -20.82
C PRO A 545 11.40 39.72 -19.78
N ASP A 546 10.20 39.27 -19.43
CA ASP A 546 9.93 38.16 -18.51
C ASP A 546 9.65 36.82 -19.21
N VAL A 547 9.94 36.71 -20.51
CA VAL A 547 9.81 35.48 -21.30
C VAL A 547 11.17 35.14 -21.94
N PRO A 548 12.13 34.65 -21.14
CA PRO A 548 13.44 34.23 -21.63
C PRO A 548 13.35 33.00 -22.55
N ASN A 549 14.42 32.76 -23.32
CA ASN A 549 14.52 31.57 -24.16
C ASN A 549 14.66 30.28 -23.33
N GLY A 550 14.21 29.15 -23.88
CA GLY A 550 14.44 27.82 -23.31
C GLY A 550 13.46 27.35 -22.22
N TYR A 551 12.41 28.12 -21.91
CA TYR A 551 11.35 27.70 -20.99
C TYR A 551 10.19 27.03 -21.74
N PHE A 552 9.46 26.15 -21.06
CA PHE A 552 8.34 25.41 -21.68
C PHE A 552 7.27 26.32 -22.31
N PHE A 553 7.12 27.54 -21.76
CA PHE A 553 6.15 28.53 -22.20
C PHE A 553 6.70 29.51 -23.24
N THR A 554 8.00 29.49 -23.55
CA THR A 554 8.62 30.46 -24.49
C THR A 554 7.94 30.39 -25.86
N SER A 555 7.92 29.22 -26.51
CA SER A 555 7.30 29.06 -27.83
C SER A 555 5.78 29.29 -27.80
N PRO A 556 5.02 28.76 -26.82
CA PRO A 556 3.60 29.08 -26.68
C PRO A 556 3.28 30.58 -26.59
N VAL A 557 4.03 31.32 -25.77
CA VAL A 557 3.80 32.76 -25.58
C VAL A 557 4.17 33.52 -26.85
N LEU A 558 5.29 33.20 -27.50
CA LEU A 558 5.67 33.85 -28.76
C LEU A 558 4.69 33.54 -29.89
N TRP A 559 4.24 32.29 -30.01
CA TRP A 559 3.20 31.90 -30.96
C TRP A 559 1.93 32.72 -30.73
N ALA A 560 1.45 32.75 -29.48
CA ALA A 560 0.22 33.44 -29.14
C ALA A 560 0.34 34.96 -29.40
N TYR A 561 1.52 35.54 -29.16
CA TYR A 561 1.78 36.95 -29.42
C TYR A 561 1.79 37.25 -30.93
N ASN A 562 2.53 36.46 -31.71
CA ASN A 562 2.64 36.65 -33.17
C ASN A 562 1.28 36.54 -33.87
N ASN A 563 0.38 35.73 -33.31
CA ASN A 563 -0.97 35.52 -33.83
C ASN A 563 -2.04 36.41 -33.17
N LYS A 564 -1.63 37.40 -32.38
CA LYS A 564 -2.52 38.36 -31.68
C LYS A 564 -3.52 37.71 -30.72
N VAL A 565 -3.24 36.49 -30.27
CA VAL A 565 -3.99 35.78 -29.21
C VAL A 565 -3.70 36.40 -27.84
N ILE A 566 -2.48 36.93 -27.65
CA ILE A 566 -2.06 37.69 -26.47
C ILE A 566 -1.39 39.01 -26.86
N THR A 567 -1.35 39.97 -25.93
CA THR A 567 -0.74 41.30 -26.14
C THR A 567 0.26 41.71 -25.04
N GLY A 568 0.25 41.04 -23.87
CA GLY A 568 1.01 41.46 -22.69
C GLY A 568 0.31 42.55 -21.87
N TYR A 569 0.94 43.00 -20.79
CA TYR A 569 0.50 44.12 -19.96
C TYR A 569 1.11 45.45 -20.41
N GLU A 570 0.54 46.56 -19.94
CA GLU A 570 1.07 47.92 -20.19
C GLU A 570 2.52 48.11 -19.73
N SER A 571 2.95 47.34 -18.72
CA SER A 571 4.34 47.29 -18.23
C SER A 571 5.32 46.65 -19.22
N GLY A 572 4.85 46.16 -20.37
CA GLY A 572 5.65 45.44 -21.36
C GLY A 572 5.95 43.99 -20.98
N LYS A 573 5.39 43.47 -19.89
CA LYS A 573 5.56 42.09 -19.39
C LYS A 573 4.41 41.17 -19.82
N PHE A 574 4.64 39.86 -19.82
CA PHE A 574 3.59 38.86 -20.04
C PHE A 574 2.95 38.36 -18.73
N GLY A 575 3.74 38.19 -17.67
CA GLY A 575 3.34 37.61 -16.39
C GLY A 575 3.17 36.09 -16.43
N PRO A 576 4.18 35.28 -16.80
CA PRO A 576 4.03 33.83 -17.04
C PRO A 576 3.57 33.04 -15.81
N SER A 577 4.03 33.43 -14.62
CA SER A 577 3.73 32.76 -13.35
C SER A 577 2.47 33.28 -12.66
N GLU A 578 1.87 34.35 -13.15
CA GLU A 578 0.66 34.92 -12.56
C GLU A 578 -0.55 34.05 -12.84
N VAL A 579 -1.41 33.91 -11.84
CA VAL A 579 -2.67 33.16 -11.96
C VAL A 579 -3.59 33.88 -12.94
N ILE A 580 -4.12 33.14 -13.92
CA ILE A 580 -5.02 33.71 -14.91
C ILE A 580 -6.43 33.89 -14.33
N THR A 581 -7.01 35.07 -14.53
CA THR A 581 -8.41 35.34 -14.15
C THR A 581 -9.38 34.79 -15.20
N ARG A 582 -10.63 34.53 -14.81
CA ARG A 582 -11.67 34.04 -15.73
C ARG A 582 -11.92 34.99 -16.90
N GLU A 583 -11.84 36.29 -16.69
CA GLU A 583 -12.00 37.26 -17.77
C GLU A 583 -10.81 37.31 -18.73
N GLN A 584 -9.59 37.11 -18.23
CA GLN A 584 -8.40 37.01 -19.09
C GLN A 584 -8.44 35.71 -19.92
N MET A 585 -8.93 34.62 -19.33
CA MET A 585 -9.17 33.37 -20.04
C MET A 585 -10.19 33.55 -21.17
N ALA A 586 -11.32 34.21 -20.90
CA ALA A 586 -12.33 34.53 -21.92
C ALA A 586 -11.75 35.39 -23.05
N LEU A 587 -10.96 36.42 -22.71
CA LEU A 587 -10.31 37.29 -23.69
C LEU A 587 -9.34 36.54 -24.59
N MET A 588 -8.49 35.70 -24.03
CA MET A 588 -7.54 34.89 -24.80
C MET A 588 -8.25 33.88 -25.70
N MET A 589 -9.32 33.22 -25.21
CA MET A 589 -10.17 32.34 -26.03
C MET A 589 -10.86 33.09 -27.18
N TYR A 590 -11.37 34.29 -26.91
CA TYR A 590 -12.03 35.12 -27.92
C TYR A 590 -11.07 35.50 -29.05
N ARG A 591 -9.85 35.91 -28.69
CA ARG A 591 -8.80 36.22 -29.67
C ARG A 591 -8.33 34.98 -30.42
N TYR A 592 -8.22 33.84 -29.74
CA TYR A 592 -7.93 32.56 -30.39
C TYR A 592 -9.02 32.17 -31.41
N ALA A 593 -10.30 32.32 -31.05
CA ALA A 593 -11.41 32.09 -31.96
C ALA A 593 -11.34 32.98 -33.22
N LYS A 594 -11.02 34.28 -33.04
CA LYS A 594 -10.80 35.20 -34.16
C LYS A 594 -9.62 34.76 -35.04
N PHE A 595 -8.51 34.35 -34.42
CA PHE A 595 -7.35 33.82 -35.13
C PHE A 595 -7.71 32.60 -35.99
N CYS A 596 -8.52 31.68 -35.45
CA CYS A 596 -8.99 30.50 -36.16
C CYS A 596 -10.10 30.80 -37.21
N GLY A 597 -10.55 32.05 -37.35
CA GLY A 597 -11.64 32.41 -38.26
C GLY A 597 -13.02 31.93 -37.83
N LEU A 598 -13.21 31.63 -36.54
CA LEU A 598 -14.45 31.10 -35.98
C LEU A 598 -15.49 32.20 -35.72
N ASN A 599 -16.77 31.81 -35.67
CA ASN A 599 -17.87 32.75 -35.41
C ASN A 599 -17.77 33.36 -34.01
N THR A 600 -17.59 34.67 -33.96
CA THR A 600 -17.44 35.45 -32.73
C THR A 600 -18.57 36.43 -32.48
N GLN A 601 -19.68 36.31 -33.22
CA GLN A 601 -20.83 37.24 -33.16
C GLN A 601 -21.85 36.89 -32.06
N ASN A 602 -21.85 35.65 -31.56
CA ASN A 602 -22.71 35.26 -30.45
C ASN A 602 -22.34 36.06 -29.20
N SER A 603 -23.32 36.69 -28.55
CA SER A 603 -23.11 37.49 -27.35
C SER A 603 -24.30 37.34 -26.40
N ALA A 604 -24.04 37.37 -25.09
CA ALA A 604 -25.05 37.38 -24.06
C ALA A 604 -25.10 38.73 -23.33
N ASN A 605 -26.28 39.12 -22.87
CA ASN A 605 -26.41 40.26 -21.98
C ASN A 605 -25.88 39.88 -20.58
N LEU A 606 -24.71 40.41 -20.22
CA LEU A 606 -24.07 40.10 -18.94
C LEU A 606 -24.86 40.64 -17.73
N ASN A 607 -25.76 41.61 -17.91
CA ASN A 607 -26.51 42.22 -16.80
C ASN A 607 -27.45 41.22 -16.08
N SER A 608 -27.65 40.02 -16.62
CA SER A 608 -28.32 38.92 -15.91
C SER A 608 -27.51 38.35 -14.74
N TYR A 609 -26.22 38.68 -14.64
CA TYR A 609 -25.33 38.22 -13.59
C TYR A 609 -25.10 39.32 -12.54
N PRO A 610 -25.25 39.04 -11.23
CA PRO A 610 -25.10 40.05 -10.18
C PRO A 610 -23.73 40.72 -10.12
N ASP A 611 -22.69 40.06 -10.64
CA ASP A 611 -21.31 40.51 -10.63
C ASP A 611 -20.81 41.02 -11.99
N ALA A 612 -21.71 41.30 -12.94
CA ALA A 612 -21.37 41.84 -14.26
C ALA A 612 -20.57 43.16 -14.22
N GLY A 613 -20.76 43.95 -13.16
CA GLY A 613 -20.00 45.18 -12.91
C GLY A 613 -18.52 44.95 -12.59
N LYS A 614 -18.11 43.71 -12.25
CA LYS A 614 -16.72 43.33 -11.99
C LYS A 614 -15.96 42.90 -13.24
N VAL A 615 -16.63 42.80 -14.39
CA VAL A 615 -16.00 42.53 -15.68
C VAL A 615 -15.32 43.80 -16.15
N SER A 616 -14.01 43.73 -16.37
CA SER A 616 -13.22 44.86 -16.85
C SER A 616 -13.63 45.25 -18.28
N ASP A 617 -13.54 46.52 -18.63
CA ASP A 617 -14.00 46.97 -19.96
C ASP A 617 -13.22 46.33 -21.11
N PHE A 618 -11.92 46.05 -20.93
CA PHE A 618 -11.09 45.38 -21.93
C PHE A 618 -11.52 43.92 -22.20
N SER A 619 -12.26 43.30 -21.28
CA SER A 619 -12.69 41.89 -21.35
C SER A 619 -14.19 41.76 -21.61
N ARG A 620 -14.96 42.86 -21.54
CA ARG A 620 -16.44 42.85 -21.56
C ARG A 620 -17.03 42.17 -22.80
N GLU A 621 -16.52 42.50 -23.97
CA GLU A 621 -16.94 41.88 -25.24
C GLU A 621 -16.63 40.37 -25.24
N ALA A 622 -15.41 39.99 -24.87
CA ALA A 622 -14.99 38.60 -24.85
C ALA A 622 -15.76 37.77 -23.82
N MET A 623 -16.06 38.35 -22.66
CA MET A 623 -16.88 37.71 -21.64
C MET A 623 -18.32 37.52 -22.12
N SER A 624 -18.91 38.55 -22.74
CA SER A 624 -20.24 38.47 -23.35
C SER A 624 -20.30 37.38 -24.42
N TRP A 625 -19.27 37.26 -25.26
CA TRP A 625 -19.16 36.18 -26.24
C TRP A 625 -19.01 34.80 -25.59
N ALA A 626 -18.13 34.67 -24.60
CA ALA A 626 -17.89 33.38 -23.94
C ALA A 626 -19.15 32.86 -23.24
N VAL A 627 -19.96 33.76 -22.68
CA VAL A 627 -21.27 33.44 -22.09
C VAL A 627 -22.30 33.11 -23.15
N GLY A 628 -22.46 33.96 -24.17
CA GLY A 628 -23.43 33.74 -25.26
C GLY A 628 -23.15 32.48 -26.09
N THR A 629 -21.89 32.06 -26.13
CA THR A 629 -21.45 30.83 -26.80
C THR A 629 -21.58 29.59 -25.90
N GLY A 630 -21.83 29.76 -24.61
CA GLY A 630 -21.99 28.68 -23.63
C GLY A 630 -20.67 28.12 -23.09
N LEU A 631 -19.52 28.74 -23.40
CA LEU A 631 -18.22 28.34 -22.87
C LEU A 631 -18.14 28.57 -21.37
N ILE A 632 -18.60 29.75 -20.93
CA ILE A 632 -18.74 30.14 -19.53
C ILE A 632 -20.22 30.21 -19.21
N GLN A 633 -20.69 29.41 -18.26
CA GLN A 633 -22.11 29.37 -17.88
C GLN A 633 -22.38 30.07 -16.53
N GLY A 634 -21.33 30.57 -15.87
CA GLY A 634 -21.38 31.04 -14.49
C GLY A 634 -21.31 29.91 -13.48
N ASP A 635 -21.15 30.28 -12.21
CA ASP A 635 -21.15 29.40 -11.05
C ASP A 635 -22.09 29.99 -9.99
N GLN A 636 -23.11 29.22 -9.60
CA GLN A 636 -24.17 29.66 -8.69
C GLN A 636 -24.77 31.05 -9.04
N GLY A 637 -24.94 31.32 -10.34
CA GLY A 637 -25.49 32.59 -10.83
C GLY A 637 -24.51 33.75 -10.97
N THR A 638 -23.21 33.53 -10.75
CA THR A 638 -22.15 34.58 -10.88
C THR A 638 -21.14 34.25 -11.97
N LEU A 639 -20.50 35.25 -12.59
CA LEU A 639 -19.45 35.08 -13.60
C LEU A 639 -18.07 34.83 -12.98
N ASN A 640 -17.83 35.46 -11.83
CA ASN A 640 -16.58 35.56 -11.09
C ASN A 640 -15.39 36.03 -11.97
N PRO A 641 -15.49 37.18 -12.67
CA PRO A 641 -14.53 37.57 -13.71
C PRO A 641 -13.09 37.75 -13.20
N GLN A 642 -12.93 38.22 -11.97
CA GLN A 642 -11.63 38.44 -11.30
C GLN A 642 -11.11 37.19 -10.58
N GLY A 643 -11.94 36.16 -10.42
CA GLY A 643 -11.54 34.91 -9.78
C GLY A 643 -10.56 34.10 -10.63
N SER A 644 -9.75 33.27 -9.97
CA SER A 644 -8.87 32.33 -10.67
C SER A 644 -9.66 31.21 -11.34
N ALA A 645 -9.08 30.66 -12.40
CA ALA A 645 -9.58 29.44 -13.03
C ALA A 645 -8.70 28.24 -12.64
N SER A 646 -9.33 27.20 -12.09
CA SER A 646 -8.63 25.93 -11.85
C SER A 646 -8.45 25.14 -13.15
N ARG A 647 -7.60 24.11 -13.11
CA ARG A 647 -7.36 23.22 -14.25
C ARG A 647 -8.61 22.47 -14.70
N ALA A 648 -9.49 22.09 -13.78
CA ALA A 648 -10.80 21.53 -14.11
C ALA A 648 -11.70 22.53 -14.86
N HIS A 649 -11.75 23.79 -14.41
CA HIS A 649 -12.52 24.83 -15.09
C HIS A 649 -11.98 25.10 -16.50
N CYS A 650 -10.66 25.15 -16.66
CA CYS A 650 -10.03 25.29 -17.97
C CYS A 650 -10.35 24.09 -18.88
N ALA A 651 -10.21 22.86 -18.38
CA ALA A 651 -10.55 21.66 -19.16
C ALA A 651 -12.01 21.71 -19.67
N THR A 652 -12.91 22.20 -18.84
CA THR A 652 -14.33 22.38 -19.18
C THR A 652 -14.53 23.42 -20.29
N ILE A 653 -13.92 24.60 -20.16
CA ILE A 653 -14.02 25.68 -21.15
C ILE A 653 -13.44 25.25 -22.50
N ILE A 654 -12.28 24.58 -22.49
CA ILE A 654 -11.63 24.07 -23.69
C ILE A 654 -12.48 22.98 -24.36
N THR A 655 -13.02 22.03 -23.59
CA THR A 655 -13.87 20.96 -24.14
C THR A 655 -15.12 21.53 -24.78
N ARG A 656 -15.81 22.46 -24.11
CA ARG A 656 -16.98 23.15 -24.68
C ARG A 656 -16.64 23.95 -25.93
N PHE A 657 -15.46 24.55 -25.99
CA PHE A 657 -15.01 25.27 -27.18
C PHE A 657 -14.80 24.33 -28.35
N ILE A 658 -14.13 23.20 -28.12
CA ILE A 658 -13.92 22.14 -29.10
C ILE A 658 -15.26 21.62 -29.63
N GLU A 659 -16.19 21.28 -28.72
CA GLU A 659 -17.53 20.79 -29.07
C GLU A 659 -18.35 21.83 -29.84
N LYS A 660 -18.25 23.11 -29.46
CA LYS A 660 -19.02 24.19 -30.10
C LYS A 660 -18.66 24.43 -31.56
N TYR A 661 -17.40 24.19 -31.92
CA TYR A 661 -16.85 24.48 -33.23
C TYR A 661 -16.38 23.22 -33.98
N ASP A 662 -16.73 22.03 -33.48
CA ASP A 662 -16.40 20.72 -34.07
C ASP A 662 -14.91 20.55 -34.41
N LEU A 663 -14.03 20.89 -33.46
CA LEU A 663 -12.57 20.88 -33.61
C LEU A 663 -11.87 19.56 -33.22
#